data_AF-A0A2J6MVG3-F1
#
_entry.id   AF-A0A2J6MVG3-F1
#
_cell.length_a   1.000
_cell.length_b   1.000
_cell.length_c   1.000
_cell.angle_alpha   90.00
_cell.angle_beta   90.00
_cell.angle_gamma   90.00
#
_symmetry.space_group_name_H-M   'P 1'
#
loop_
_entity.id
_entity.type
_entity.pdbx_description
1 polymer ?
#
loop_
_entity_poly.entity_id
_entity_poly.type
_entity_poly.pdbx_seq_one_letter_code
_entity_poly.pdbx_strand_id
1 'polypeptide(L)'
;MFNPTLFPARSKADDPAGRFPALERVGAGQLVSTDIFDTLLLRRPVSARRRQRRIAAVFAARAGAQFGHLTAGQVLRARVEAERTAYRALDLSGRSGEVRFDDIVERQLWLLGLPQQCAPQLVEAELAVEQALLKPNRALIRTLDRLRERGARIVGISDTGLSVDQLTALIVRVAGRPVVDRLYTSADLQQTKRRGDLFAAVAAEERFAFGAWTHVGDDRHADVGVPGGLGMTCIHRPRRMGYVGLRRLDGVLFEAARRCRPGALRERARHKRLAPPARFAHDVLGPIVAEFCMRLWLHLRPAAGDDATAVAFCARGGLNLHVAFKTFLASTGLSLDLKRCDLMVSRVVAARAAILAGSPAAADELAREFASATMADVARAVSGAACEWPGLGGEGEDDCGGNGEAVSGDAIEGAFDAQWSAPFEPWAFFRLLTSSRAGQCIVRRLKEQDALFMRHLAQSTGGAQRIVLCDTGLYGSMQRLLAAGHPEYDWVCLMFARCNYKGFAAPHFARTAGLSVERDGYRPFDPRSAVLRHWQLIESLFEPSLPSVRLFRRQPDGQIVSNLERPGWRTTLDACQDDALSQVFAYLQALRPTGWFGRLDADIDVAWHRLSRMLIFPDGATARVWQTGQRSRDFGRDEVVGQTVGLVPRGFVQKLRYVRGAWWKEGALALAFPAAGWTLQRAMELAYWARAAGRAVRAKRRR
;
A
#
# COMPACT_ATOMS: atom_id res chain seq x y z
N MET A 1 -5.23 -10.12 25.76
CA MET A 1 -5.80 -10.34 27.10
C MET A 1 -5.13 -9.34 28.03
N PHE A 2 -5.88 -8.39 28.59
CA PHE A 2 -5.37 -7.47 29.60
C PHE A 2 -5.96 -7.91 30.94
N ASN A 3 -5.10 -8.38 31.84
CA ASN A 3 -5.47 -8.70 33.21
C ASN A 3 -5.55 -7.37 33.99
N PRO A 4 -6.71 -6.94 34.53
CA PRO A 4 -6.85 -5.64 35.18
C PRO A 4 -6.46 -5.64 36.66
N THR A 5 -5.83 -6.68 37.19
CA THR A 5 -5.56 -6.78 38.63
C THR A 5 -4.08 -7.01 38.91
N LEU A 6 -3.31 -5.92 38.85
CA LEU A 6 -2.01 -5.73 39.53
C LEU A 6 -1.72 -4.21 39.49
N PHE A 7 -2.50 -3.45 40.25
CA PHE A 7 -2.31 -2.01 40.42
C PHE A 7 -1.56 -1.74 41.73
N PRO A 8 -0.32 -1.23 41.72
CA PRO A 8 0.12 -0.40 42.82
C PRO A 8 -0.58 0.96 42.72
N ALA A 9 -0.93 1.50 43.89
CA ALA A 9 -1.67 2.73 44.09
C ALA A 9 -1.19 3.90 43.22
N ARG A 10 -2.14 4.79 42.87
CA ARG A 10 -1.89 6.12 42.29
C ARG A 10 -0.67 6.77 42.94
N SER A 11 0.45 6.87 42.22
CA SER A 11 1.54 7.71 42.69
C SER A 11 1.07 9.17 42.66
N LYS A 12 1.12 9.82 43.82
CA LYS A 12 1.05 11.29 43.94
C LYS A 12 2.21 11.87 43.12
N ALA A 13 1.99 12.16 41.84
CA ALA A 13 3.03 12.63 40.92
C ALA A 13 2.84 14.10 40.45
N ASP A 14 1.96 14.85 41.11
CA ASP A 14 1.74 16.27 40.81
C ASP A 14 1.98 17.13 42.05
N ASP A 15 3.23 17.60 42.19
CA ASP A 15 3.52 18.80 42.97
C ASP A 15 3.24 20.04 42.10
N PRO A 16 2.30 20.93 42.47
CA PRO A 16 2.02 22.18 41.76
C PRO A 16 3.23 23.14 41.68
N ALA A 17 4.28 22.94 42.48
CA ALA A 17 5.52 23.74 42.46
C ALA A 17 6.53 23.33 41.36
N GLY A 18 6.23 22.29 40.57
CA GLY A 18 7.15 21.82 39.53
C GLY A 18 8.42 21.14 40.08
N ARG A 19 8.39 20.61 41.30
CA ARG A 19 9.47 19.76 41.81
C ARG A 19 9.35 18.34 41.22
N PHE A 20 10.46 17.60 41.22
CA PHE A 20 10.53 16.24 40.70
C PHE A 20 11.03 15.28 41.80
N PRO A 21 10.23 15.00 42.84
CA PRO A 21 10.69 14.28 44.03
C PRO A 21 11.18 12.86 43.71
N ALA A 22 10.63 12.23 42.65
CA ALA A 22 11.07 10.92 42.18
C ALA A 22 12.46 10.95 41.55
N LEU A 23 12.85 12.07 40.90
CA LEU A 23 14.20 12.26 40.35
C LEU A 23 15.22 12.60 41.44
N GLU A 24 14.81 13.23 42.54
CA GLU A 24 15.72 13.66 43.61
C GLU A 24 16.37 12.50 44.39
N ARG A 25 15.91 11.26 44.18
CA ARG A 25 16.46 10.02 44.74
C ARG A 25 17.63 9.44 43.92
N VAL A 26 17.88 9.96 42.72
CA VAL A 26 19.00 9.51 41.87
C VAL A 26 20.32 9.92 42.51
N GLY A 27 21.20 8.94 42.70
CA GLY A 27 22.52 9.11 43.32
C GLY A 27 23.65 9.31 42.31
N ALA A 28 24.88 9.51 42.81
CA ALA A 28 26.09 9.58 41.99
C ALA A 28 26.32 8.28 41.20
N GLY A 29 26.86 8.38 39.98
CA GLY A 29 27.17 7.21 39.16
C GLY A 29 25.95 6.51 38.55
N GLN A 30 24.82 7.20 38.44
CA GLN A 30 23.62 6.73 37.72
C GLN A 30 23.44 7.47 36.39
N LEU A 31 22.77 6.82 35.44
CA LEU A 31 22.37 7.42 34.17
C LEU A 31 20.94 7.97 34.30
N VAL A 32 20.76 9.22 33.88
CA VAL A 32 19.44 9.84 33.74
C VAL A 32 19.24 10.19 32.28
N SER A 33 18.20 9.62 31.67
CA SER A 33 17.80 10.03 30.33
C SER A 33 16.47 10.78 30.35
N THR A 34 16.35 11.80 29.50
CA THR A 34 15.09 12.53 29.30
C THR A 34 14.64 12.45 27.86
N ASP A 35 13.35 12.27 27.65
CA ASP A 35 12.74 12.58 26.37
C ASP A 35 12.83 14.10 26.10
N ILE A 36 12.94 14.47 24.82
CA ILE A 36 13.20 15.86 24.41
C ILE A 36 11.90 16.64 24.19
N PHE A 37 10.93 16.09 23.47
CA PHE A 37 9.75 16.84 23.03
C PHE A 37 8.54 16.59 23.91
N ASP A 38 7.80 17.64 24.26
CA ASP A 38 6.69 17.54 25.22
C ASP A 38 7.14 17.16 26.67
N THR A 39 8.41 16.80 26.87
CA THR A 39 9.08 16.53 28.16
C THR A 39 10.11 17.61 28.54
N LEU A 40 11.29 17.64 27.91
CA LEU A 40 12.35 18.64 28.15
C LEU A 40 12.00 20.01 27.55
N LEU A 41 11.49 20.01 26.32
CA LEU A 41 11.00 21.18 25.61
C LEU A 41 9.48 21.05 25.44
N LEU A 42 8.75 21.97 26.06
CA LEU A 42 7.29 21.95 26.07
C LEU A 42 6.74 22.66 24.82
N ARG A 43 5.92 21.96 24.05
CA ARG A 43 5.23 22.55 22.89
C ARG A 43 3.97 23.32 23.31
N ARG A 44 3.62 24.36 22.54
CA ARG A 44 2.28 24.98 22.55
C ARG A 44 1.24 23.98 22.00
N PRO A 45 -0.06 24.09 22.40
CA PRO A 45 -1.12 23.16 21.99
C PRO A 45 -1.57 23.37 20.53
N VAL A 46 -0.63 23.27 19.58
CA VAL A 46 -0.87 23.35 18.13
C VAL A 46 -0.79 21.94 17.56
N SER A 47 -1.79 21.57 16.76
CA SER A 47 -1.84 20.27 16.09
C SER A 47 -0.70 20.09 15.10
N ALA A 48 -0.23 18.84 14.93
CA ALA A 48 0.85 18.50 13.99
C ALA A 48 0.56 18.99 12.57
N ARG A 49 -0.68 18.80 12.08
CA ARG A 49 -1.13 19.28 10.77
C ARG A 49 -1.01 20.79 10.61
N ARG A 50 -1.36 21.56 11.64
CA ARG A 50 -1.23 23.01 11.62
C ARG A 50 0.23 23.46 11.69
N ARG A 51 1.10 22.73 12.41
CA ARG A 51 2.55 22.95 12.37
C ARG A 51 3.10 22.73 10.96
N GLN A 52 2.81 21.58 10.34
CA GLN A 52 3.21 21.28 8.95
C GLN A 52 2.74 22.35 7.97
N ARG A 53 1.54 22.92 8.16
CA ARG A 53 1.04 24.03 7.33
C ARG A 53 1.86 25.32 7.51
N ARG A 54 2.32 25.62 8.73
CA ARG A 54 3.18 26.79 8.99
C ARG A 54 4.56 26.59 8.36
N ILE A 55 5.13 25.40 8.49
CA ILE A 55 6.40 25.01 7.86
C ILE A 55 6.29 25.17 6.34
N ALA A 56 5.22 24.63 5.77
CA ALA A 56 4.93 24.75 4.35
C ALA A 56 4.78 26.22 3.89
N ALA A 57 4.26 27.12 4.74
CA ALA A 57 4.16 28.54 4.43
C ALA A 57 5.51 29.26 4.50
N VAL A 58 6.32 28.96 5.51
CA VAL A 58 7.69 29.51 5.63
C VAL A 58 8.55 29.06 4.45
N PHE A 59 8.51 27.76 4.12
CA PHE A 59 9.26 27.22 2.98
C PHE A 59 8.77 27.82 1.66
N ALA A 60 7.46 27.84 1.41
CA ALA A 60 6.90 28.41 0.19
C ALA A 60 7.26 29.89 0.00
N ALA A 61 7.28 30.69 1.08
CA ALA A 61 7.70 32.09 1.01
C ALA A 61 9.18 32.26 0.63
N ARG A 62 10.06 31.40 1.15
CA ARG A 62 11.51 31.43 0.87
C ARG A 62 11.83 30.87 -0.51
N ALA A 63 11.36 29.67 -0.81
CA ALA A 63 11.66 28.96 -2.04
C ALA A 63 10.87 29.52 -3.24
N GLY A 64 9.68 30.07 -3.02
CA GLY A 64 8.85 30.64 -4.08
C GLY A 64 9.48 31.85 -4.76
N ALA A 65 10.35 32.57 -4.05
CA ALA A 65 11.15 33.65 -4.63
C ALA A 65 12.24 33.14 -5.60
N GLN A 66 12.69 31.90 -5.42
CA GLN A 66 13.82 31.32 -6.15
C GLN A 66 13.38 30.37 -7.30
N PHE A 67 12.27 29.65 -7.12
CA PHE A 67 11.86 28.55 -8.04
C PHE A 67 10.47 28.77 -8.65
N GLY A 68 9.95 29.99 -8.61
CA GLY A 68 8.60 30.33 -9.09
C GLY A 68 7.50 30.03 -8.07
N HIS A 69 6.26 30.27 -8.46
CA HIS A 69 5.14 30.32 -7.50
C HIS A 69 4.80 28.95 -6.88
N LEU A 70 5.32 28.69 -5.67
CA LEU A 70 4.94 27.59 -4.80
C LEU A 70 3.87 28.03 -3.79
N THR A 71 2.76 27.31 -3.71
CA THR A 71 1.81 27.54 -2.61
C THR A 71 2.18 26.70 -1.40
N ALA A 72 1.94 27.23 -0.21
CA ALA A 72 1.96 26.44 1.03
C ALA A 72 1.02 25.22 0.98
N GLY A 73 0.03 25.22 0.05
CA GLY A 73 -0.93 24.13 -0.14
C GLY A 73 -0.24 22.92 -0.76
N GLN A 74 0.42 23.15 -1.89
CA GLN A 74 1.21 22.15 -2.60
C GLN A 74 2.33 21.61 -1.72
N VAL A 75 3.07 22.48 -1.02
CA VAL A 75 4.15 22.06 -0.12
C VAL A 75 3.62 21.16 1.00
N LEU A 76 2.48 21.50 1.61
CA LEU A 76 1.86 20.65 2.62
C LEU A 76 1.39 19.31 2.03
N ARG A 77 0.79 19.31 0.84
CA ARG A 77 0.30 18.08 0.19
C ARG A 77 1.45 17.16 -0.19
N ALA A 78 2.54 17.70 -0.72
CA ALA A 78 3.77 16.96 -0.97
C ALA A 78 4.31 16.34 0.31
N ARG A 79 4.34 17.09 1.43
CA ARG A 79 4.73 16.56 2.75
C ARG A 79 3.87 15.36 3.17
N VAL A 80 2.56 15.48 3.06
CA VAL A 80 1.63 14.41 3.46
C VAL A 80 1.85 13.15 2.64
N GLU A 81 2.09 13.30 1.33
CA GLU A 81 2.29 12.17 0.43
C GLU A 81 3.68 11.54 0.62
N ALA A 82 4.71 12.35 0.84
CA ALA A 82 6.06 11.89 1.18
C ALA A 82 6.06 11.07 2.47
N GLU A 83 5.44 11.56 3.55
CA GLU A 83 5.30 10.82 4.81
C GLU A 83 4.56 9.50 4.60
N ARG A 84 3.41 9.55 3.92
CA ARG A 84 2.59 8.36 3.67
C ARG A 84 3.37 7.29 2.92
N THR A 85 4.04 7.66 1.84
CA THR A 85 4.75 6.70 0.99
C THR A 85 6.02 6.19 1.66
N ALA A 86 6.70 7.01 2.45
CA ALA A 86 7.85 6.60 3.24
C ALA A 86 7.53 5.52 4.28
N TYR A 87 6.52 5.77 5.13
CA TYR A 87 6.10 4.77 6.13
C TYR A 87 5.58 3.51 5.47
N ARG A 88 4.86 3.64 4.34
CA ARG A 88 4.35 2.46 3.63
C ARG A 88 5.47 1.62 3.01
N ALA A 89 6.50 2.25 2.47
CA ALA A 89 7.68 1.56 1.96
C ALA A 89 8.44 0.82 3.09
N LEU A 90 8.56 1.45 4.26
CA LEU A 90 9.15 0.81 5.45
C LEU A 90 8.35 -0.43 5.88
N ASP A 91 7.01 -0.32 5.98
CA ASP A 91 6.15 -1.46 6.33
C ASP A 91 6.36 -2.66 5.39
N LEU A 92 6.47 -2.40 4.08
CA LEU A 92 6.64 -3.45 3.06
C LEU A 92 8.04 -4.08 3.05
N SER A 93 9.06 -3.33 3.49
CA SER A 93 10.42 -3.84 3.59
C SER A 93 10.55 -4.99 4.59
N GLY A 94 9.58 -5.14 5.50
CA GLY A 94 9.64 -6.11 6.60
C GLY A 94 10.74 -5.81 7.61
N ARG A 95 11.47 -4.69 7.42
CA ARG A 95 12.51 -4.22 8.33
C ARG A 95 11.87 -3.40 9.44
N SER A 96 12.50 -3.49 10.60
CA SER A 96 12.19 -2.62 11.74
C SER A 96 12.96 -1.32 11.59
N GLY A 97 12.39 -0.19 11.98
CA GLY A 97 13.06 1.11 11.92
C GLY A 97 12.08 2.28 12.06
N GLU A 98 12.61 3.49 11.89
CA GLU A 98 11.85 4.74 11.78
C GLU A 98 12.15 5.39 10.42
N VAL A 99 11.17 6.06 9.84
CA VAL A 99 11.41 6.82 8.61
C VAL A 99 12.28 8.04 8.95
N ARG A 100 13.42 8.20 8.26
CA ARG A 100 14.26 9.38 8.46
C ARG A 100 13.57 10.63 7.94
N PHE A 101 13.79 11.77 8.60
CA PHE A 101 13.26 13.04 8.09
C PHE A 101 13.82 13.37 6.71
N ASP A 102 15.09 13.07 6.48
CA ASP A 102 15.76 13.29 5.19
C ASP A 102 15.04 12.54 4.07
N ASP A 103 14.63 11.28 4.29
CA ASP A 103 13.87 10.51 3.30
C ASP A 103 12.49 11.12 2.98
N ILE A 104 11.89 11.82 3.95
CA ILE A 104 10.62 12.53 3.76
C ILE A 104 10.88 13.82 2.98
N VAL A 105 11.93 14.56 3.34
CA VAL A 105 12.32 15.80 2.66
C VAL A 105 12.68 15.52 1.20
N GLU A 106 13.47 14.49 0.95
CA GLU A 106 13.90 14.09 -0.40
C GLU A 106 12.68 13.79 -1.28
N ARG A 107 11.77 12.95 -0.80
CA ARG A 107 10.49 12.64 -1.47
C ARG A 107 9.63 13.88 -1.68
N GLN A 108 9.57 14.77 -0.69
CA GLN A 108 8.80 16.00 -0.77
C GLN A 108 9.35 16.93 -1.86
N LEU A 109 10.68 17.05 -1.97
CA LEU A 109 11.32 17.85 -3.01
C LEU A 109 11.12 17.26 -4.41
N TRP A 110 11.20 15.93 -4.56
CA TRP A 110 10.86 15.26 -5.81
C TRP A 110 9.45 15.59 -6.29
N LEU A 111 8.46 15.50 -5.39
CA LEU A 111 7.07 15.85 -5.72
C LEU A 111 6.92 17.32 -6.11
N LEU A 112 7.66 18.22 -5.47
CA LEU A 112 7.61 19.64 -5.80
C LEU A 112 8.38 19.99 -7.09
N GLY A 113 9.09 19.03 -7.69
CA GLY A 113 9.98 19.28 -8.82
C GLY A 113 11.15 20.17 -8.44
N LEU A 114 11.55 20.15 -7.17
CA LEU A 114 12.62 20.99 -6.64
C LEU A 114 13.94 20.23 -6.54
N PRO A 115 15.07 20.92 -6.74
CA PRO A 115 16.39 20.34 -6.58
C PRO A 115 16.66 19.92 -5.13
N GLN A 116 17.42 18.85 -4.91
CA GLN A 116 17.72 18.34 -3.55
C GLN A 116 18.55 19.33 -2.71
N GLN A 117 19.23 20.27 -3.36
CA GLN A 117 19.90 21.41 -2.73
C GLN A 117 18.94 22.30 -1.92
N CYS A 118 17.62 22.17 -2.09
CA CYS A 118 16.61 22.86 -1.27
C CYS A 118 16.36 22.18 0.09
N ALA A 119 16.88 20.98 0.35
CA ALA A 119 16.64 20.26 1.61
C ALA A 119 17.00 21.08 2.86
N PRO A 120 18.16 21.78 2.92
CA PRO A 120 18.49 22.63 4.06
C PRO A 120 17.47 23.75 4.30
N GLN A 121 16.88 24.34 3.24
CA GLN A 121 15.87 25.39 3.37
C GLN A 121 14.57 24.86 4.02
N LEU A 122 14.22 23.59 3.74
CA LEU A 122 13.06 22.93 4.33
C LEU A 122 13.32 22.54 5.78
N VAL A 123 14.50 22.00 6.09
CA VAL A 123 14.97 21.75 7.47
C VAL A 123 14.93 23.04 8.29
N GLU A 124 15.47 24.15 7.76
CA GLU A 124 15.44 25.44 8.47
C GLU A 124 14.02 25.99 8.67
N ALA A 125 13.09 25.70 7.74
CA ALA A 125 11.68 26.03 7.95
C ALA A 125 11.05 25.20 9.08
N GLU A 126 11.42 23.92 9.20
CA GLU A 126 11.01 23.03 10.30
C GLU A 126 11.53 23.56 11.65
N LEU A 127 12.84 23.82 11.73
CA LEU A 127 13.50 24.32 12.94
C LEU A 127 12.95 25.67 13.38
N ALA A 128 12.70 26.60 12.44
CA ALA A 128 12.13 27.91 12.76
C ALA A 128 10.71 27.80 13.36
N VAL A 129 9.87 26.89 12.83
CA VAL A 129 8.52 26.70 13.35
C VAL A 129 8.52 25.97 14.70
N GLU A 130 9.35 24.94 14.86
CA GLU A 130 9.51 24.26 16.15
C GLU A 130 10.05 25.23 17.22
N GLN A 131 11.08 26.04 16.91
CA GLN A 131 11.61 27.06 17.83
C GLN A 131 10.53 28.04 18.30
N ALA A 132 9.67 28.52 17.39
CA ALA A 132 8.58 29.46 17.76
C ALA A 132 7.49 28.83 18.65
N LEU A 133 7.39 27.50 18.66
CA LEU A 133 6.35 26.74 19.35
C LEU A 133 6.83 26.07 20.64
N LEU A 134 8.14 25.95 20.83
CA LEU A 134 8.75 25.32 21.99
C LEU A 134 9.06 26.35 23.09
N LYS A 135 9.05 25.87 24.33
CA LYS A 135 9.53 26.58 25.51
C LYS A 135 10.31 25.60 26.40
N PRO A 136 11.38 26.03 27.08
CA PRO A 136 12.12 25.14 27.96
C PRO A 136 11.29 24.74 29.18
N ASN A 137 11.31 23.46 29.55
CA ASN A 137 10.79 22.99 30.83
C ASN A 137 11.77 23.35 31.95
N ARG A 138 11.80 24.63 32.34
CA ARG A 138 12.78 25.18 33.30
C ARG A 138 12.84 24.39 34.62
N ALA A 139 11.71 23.84 35.04
CA ALA A 139 11.63 23.06 36.26
C ALA A 139 12.39 21.72 36.12
N LEU A 140 12.21 21.02 35.00
CA LEU A 140 12.94 19.77 34.72
C LEU A 140 14.43 20.06 34.54
N ILE A 141 14.76 21.10 33.77
CA ILE A 141 16.15 21.51 33.52
C ILE A 141 16.89 21.74 34.85
N ARG A 142 16.32 22.54 35.77
CA ARG A 142 16.92 22.75 37.11
C ARG A 142 17.09 21.46 37.91
N THR A 143 16.21 20.49 37.73
CA THR A 143 16.37 19.18 38.39
C THR A 143 17.52 18.41 37.78
N LEU A 144 17.62 18.36 36.44
CA LEU A 144 18.71 17.69 35.75
C LEU A 144 20.06 18.32 36.10
N ASP A 145 20.15 19.65 36.22
CA ASP A 145 21.38 20.32 36.65
C ASP A 145 21.80 19.89 38.06
N ARG A 146 20.87 19.86 39.02
CA ARG A 146 21.16 19.40 40.39
C ARG A 146 21.61 17.93 40.44
N LEU A 147 21.10 17.09 39.53
CA LEU A 147 21.54 15.69 39.42
C LEU A 147 22.94 15.59 38.82
N ARG A 148 23.25 16.41 37.82
CA ARG A 148 24.60 16.52 37.26
C ARG A 148 25.61 16.97 38.31
N GLU A 149 25.27 17.97 39.12
CA GLU A 149 26.10 18.43 40.25
C GLU A 149 26.36 17.33 41.29
N ARG A 150 25.46 16.34 41.39
CA ARG A 150 25.62 15.15 42.25
C ARG A 150 26.36 13.99 41.55
N GLY A 151 26.90 14.20 40.36
CA GLY A 151 27.66 13.20 39.62
C GLY A 151 26.81 12.20 38.81
N ALA A 152 25.56 12.53 38.48
CA ALA A 152 24.76 11.75 37.53
C ALA A 152 25.10 12.13 36.08
N ARG A 153 25.10 11.14 35.18
CA ARG A 153 25.25 11.34 33.74
C ARG A 153 23.89 11.66 33.13
N ILE A 154 23.76 12.77 32.40
CA ILE A 154 22.49 13.23 31.83
C ILE A 154 22.50 13.11 30.30
N VAL A 155 21.63 12.28 29.74
CA VAL A 155 21.48 12.12 28.28
C VAL A 155 20.06 12.45 27.82
N GLY A 156 19.91 12.82 26.55
CA GLY A 156 18.61 13.00 25.92
C GLY A 156 18.35 11.92 24.87
N ILE A 157 17.12 11.39 24.85
CA ILE A 157 16.71 10.35 23.88
C ILE A 157 15.42 10.80 23.20
N SER A 158 15.37 10.80 21.88
CA SER A 158 14.17 11.22 21.15
C SER A 158 13.87 10.35 19.94
N ASP A 159 12.61 9.91 19.84
CA ASP A 159 12.05 9.36 18.60
C ASP A 159 11.71 10.54 17.68
N THR A 160 12.70 10.99 16.92
CA THR A 160 12.61 12.14 16.03
C THR A 160 13.34 11.85 14.73
N GLY A 161 12.86 12.44 13.64
CA GLY A 161 13.55 12.41 12.36
C GLY A 161 14.73 13.40 12.27
N LEU A 162 14.91 14.29 13.25
CA LEU A 162 16.03 15.25 13.30
C LEU A 162 17.34 14.57 13.72
N SER A 163 18.45 14.97 13.12
CA SER A 163 19.79 14.51 13.55
C SER A 163 20.19 15.08 14.91
N VAL A 164 21.19 14.48 15.55
CA VAL A 164 21.80 14.97 16.79
C VAL A 164 22.21 16.45 16.68
N ASP A 165 22.81 16.86 15.57
CA ASP A 165 23.27 18.25 15.37
C ASP A 165 22.10 19.24 15.31
N GLN A 166 21.07 18.90 14.54
CA GLN A 166 19.86 19.72 14.41
C GLN A 166 19.12 19.83 15.75
N LEU A 167 19.02 18.73 16.50
CA LEU A 167 18.36 18.69 17.80
C LEU A 167 19.16 19.47 18.86
N THR A 168 20.48 19.37 18.83
CA THR A 168 21.38 20.16 19.68
C THR A 168 21.17 21.66 19.45
N ALA A 169 21.20 22.09 18.18
CA ALA A 169 20.96 23.48 17.83
C ALA A 169 19.59 23.97 18.29
N LEU A 170 18.53 23.15 18.15
CA LEU A 170 17.20 23.48 18.61
C LEU A 170 17.12 23.64 20.15
N ILE A 171 17.74 22.72 20.90
CA ILE A 171 17.79 22.80 22.37
C ILE A 171 18.48 24.09 22.80
N VAL A 172 19.64 24.41 22.24
CA VAL A 172 20.38 25.64 22.59
C VAL A 172 19.56 26.89 22.24
N ARG A 173 18.93 26.95 21.06
CA ARG A 173 18.09 28.08 20.65
C ARG A 173 16.87 28.29 21.56
N VAL A 174 16.27 27.22 22.09
CA VAL A 174 15.05 27.29 22.93
C VAL A 174 15.38 27.47 24.42
N ALA A 175 16.39 26.76 24.93
CA ALA A 175 16.77 26.77 26.33
C ALA A 175 17.81 27.85 26.68
N GLY A 176 18.51 28.39 25.67
CA GLY A 176 19.58 29.39 25.81
C GLY A 176 20.95 28.78 26.12
N ARG A 177 21.06 27.46 26.27
CA ARG A 177 22.30 26.74 26.58
C ARG A 177 22.18 25.23 26.32
N PRO A 178 23.29 24.47 26.30
CA PRO A 178 23.24 23.01 26.41
C PRO A 178 22.60 22.55 27.73
N VAL A 179 21.82 21.47 27.66
CA VAL A 179 21.03 20.96 28.79
C VAL A 179 21.36 19.51 29.14
N VAL A 180 21.76 18.71 28.15
CA VAL A 180 22.14 17.31 28.31
C VAL A 180 23.58 17.12 27.83
N ASP A 181 24.24 16.09 28.34
CA ASP A 181 25.65 15.83 28.06
C ASP A 181 25.83 15.09 26.73
N ARG A 182 24.80 14.36 26.29
CA ARG A 182 24.74 13.68 24.99
C ARG A 182 23.30 13.49 24.50
N LEU A 183 23.11 13.39 23.20
CA LEU A 183 21.83 13.12 22.55
C LEU A 183 21.87 11.82 21.74
N TYR A 184 20.72 11.15 21.72
CA TYR A 184 20.45 9.97 20.92
C TYR A 184 19.12 10.15 20.19
N THR A 185 19.13 9.97 18.87
CA THR A 185 17.94 10.12 18.04
C THR A 185 17.63 8.83 17.30
N SER A 186 16.34 8.57 17.05
CA SER A 186 15.93 7.46 16.20
C SER A 186 16.39 7.60 14.75
N ALA A 187 16.58 8.83 14.26
CA ALA A 187 17.06 9.09 12.91
C ALA A 187 18.49 8.59 12.69
N ASP A 188 19.38 8.83 13.66
CA ASP A 188 20.80 8.50 13.53
C ASP A 188 21.06 7.02 13.85
N LEU A 189 20.35 6.45 14.83
CA LEU A 189 20.54 5.06 15.26
C LEU A 189 19.64 4.05 14.54
N GLN A 190 18.66 4.49 13.74
CA GLN A 190 17.67 3.62 13.08
C GLN A 190 16.89 2.70 14.03
N GLN A 191 16.73 3.14 15.29
CA GLN A 191 16.12 2.41 16.40
C GLN A 191 15.11 3.30 17.13
N THR A 192 14.12 2.73 17.82
CA THR A 192 13.01 3.48 18.41
C THR A 192 12.78 3.16 19.89
N LYS A 193 12.41 4.16 20.70
CA LYS A 193 12.01 3.95 22.10
C LYS A 193 10.83 3.00 22.23
N ARG A 194 9.90 3.02 21.26
CA ARG A 194 8.70 2.16 21.24
C ARG A 194 9.00 0.67 21.11
N ARG A 195 10.17 0.29 20.59
CA ARG A 195 10.59 -1.12 20.47
C ARG A 195 11.64 -1.51 21.51
N GLY A 196 12.33 -0.53 22.09
CA GLY A 196 13.31 -0.74 23.15
C GLY A 196 14.75 -0.87 22.65
N ASP A 197 14.94 -1.05 21.34
CA ASP A 197 16.24 -1.16 20.69
C ASP A 197 17.09 0.11 20.86
N LEU A 198 16.45 1.29 20.85
CA LEU A 198 17.17 2.56 21.11
C LEU A 198 17.73 2.61 22.53
N PHE A 199 17.01 2.10 23.54
CA PHE A 199 17.52 2.02 24.91
C PHE A 199 18.66 1.02 25.01
N ALA A 200 18.58 -0.11 24.30
CA ALA A 200 19.64 -1.11 24.27
C ALA A 200 20.94 -0.55 23.67
N ALA A 201 20.87 0.19 22.57
CA ALA A 201 22.05 0.83 21.99
C ALA A 201 22.66 1.88 22.91
N VAL A 202 21.84 2.71 23.55
CA VAL A 202 22.34 3.69 24.53
C VAL A 202 22.98 3.01 25.73
N ALA A 203 22.41 1.90 26.23
CA ALA A 203 23.03 1.13 27.31
C ALA A 203 24.41 0.58 26.92
N ALA A 204 24.55 0.06 25.69
CA ALA A 204 25.81 -0.43 25.17
C ALA A 204 26.87 0.68 25.02
N GLU A 205 26.44 1.86 24.58
CA GLU A 205 27.34 2.98 24.32
C GLU A 205 27.75 3.75 25.59
N GLU A 206 26.79 4.05 26.47
CA GLU A 206 27.08 4.71 27.75
C GLU A 206 27.61 3.71 28.80
N ARG A 207 27.55 2.40 28.52
CA ARG A 207 28.01 1.29 29.40
C ARG A 207 27.32 1.26 30.77
N PHE A 208 26.01 1.50 30.80
CA PHE A 208 25.18 1.44 32.01
C PHE A 208 24.24 0.23 32.00
N ALA A 209 24.07 -0.39 33.17
CA ALA A 209 23.02 -1.38 33.39
C ALA A 209 21.65 -0.70 33.53
N PHE A 210 20.59 -1.32 32.99
CA PHE A 210 19.23 -0.76 33.02
C PHE A 210 18.72 -0.45 34.44
N GLY A 211 19.09 -1.25 35.45
CA GLY A 211 18.68 -1.00 36.85
C GLY A 211 19.31 0.26 37.48
N ALA A 212 20.43 0.74 36.93
CA ALA A 212 21.08 2.00 37.35
C ALA A 212 20.66 3.20 36.49
N TRP A 213 19.58 3.04 35.71
CA TRP A 213 19.13 4.02 34.74
C TRP A 213 17.70 4.49 35.05
N THR A 214 17.55 5.81 35.21
CA THR A 214 16.25 6.48 35.29
C THR A 214 15.90 7.20 33.99
N HIS A 215 14.73 6.93 33.40
CA HIS A 215 14.20 7.64 32.24
C HIS A 215 12.96 8.49 32.57
N VAL A 216 12.88 9.67 31.95
CA VAL A 216 11.77 10.63 32.13
C VAL A 216 11.14 10.93 30.77
N GLY A 217 9.83 10.78 30.64
CA GLY A 217 9.12 11.11 29.39
C GLY A 217 7.60 11.18 29.52
N ASP A 218 6.92 11.63 28.46
CA ASP A 218 5.48 11.91 28.45
C ASP A 218 4.62 10.76 27.87
N ASP A 219 5.21 9.88 27.06
CA ASP A 219 4.50 8.77 26.42
C ASP A 219 4.49 7.53 27.32
N ARG A 220 3.30 7.02 27.63
CA ARG A 220 3.13 5.85 28.50
C ARG A 220 3.77 4.57 27.95
N HIS A 221 3.83 4.43 26.64
CA HIS A 221 4.36 3.23 26.01
C HIS A 221 5.87 3.39 25.76
N ALA A 222 6.27 4.45 25.06
CA ALA A 222 7.65 4.66 24.64
C ALA A 222 8.59 5.03 25.79
N ASP A 223 8.11 5.79 26.79
CA ASP A 223 8.97 6.33 27.85
C ASP A 223 8.75 5.65 29.21
N VAL A 224 7.77 4.75 29.33
CA VAL A 224 7.45 4.09 30.60
C VAL A 224 7.31 2.59 30.42
N GLY A 225 6.38 2.13 29.59
CA GLY A 225 6.10 0.71 29.42
C GLY A 225 7.28 -0.08 28.87
N VAL A 226 7.90 0.40 27.79
CA VAL A 226 9.05 -0.25 27.16
C VAL A 226 10.31 -0.20 28.03
N PRO A 227 10.81 0.98 28.46
CA PRO A 227 12.00 1.04 29.32
C PRO A 227 11.77 0.36 30.68
N GLY A 228 10.57 0.42 31.24
CA GLY A 228 10.22 -0.31 32.46
C GLY A 228 10.29 -1.83 32.27
N GLY A 229 9.89 -2.34 31.10
CA GLY A 229 10.07 -3.75 30.74
C GLY A 229 11.53 -4.19 30.61
N LEU A 230 12.45 -3.25 30.36
CA LEU A 230 13.90 -3.49 30.34
C LEU A 230 14.56 -3.38 31.73
N GLY A 231 13.78 -3.05 32.77
CA GLY A 231 14.28 -2.92 34.15
C GLY A 231 14.70 -1.50 34.54
N MET A 232 14.37 -0.49 33.75
CA MET A 232 14.69 0.91 34.03
C MET A 232 13.70 1.54 35.02
N THR A 233 14.17 2.48 35.83
CA THR A 233 13.28 3.33 36.63
C THR A 233 12.63 4.38 35.73
N CYS A 234 11.30 4.39 35.63
CA CYS A 234 10.59 5.27 34.67
C CYS A 234 9.73 6.31 35.39
N ILE A 235 9.85 7.57 34.97
CA ILE A 235 9.10 8.69 35.53
C ILE A 235 8.19 9.25 34.45
N HIS A 236 6.89 8.95 34.57
CA HIS A 236 5.87 9.42 33.63
C HIS A 236 5.51 10.89 33.84
N ARG A 237 5.56 11.70 32.79
CA ARG A 237 5.23 13.14 32.79
C ARG A 237 4.19 13.48 31.72
N PRO A 238 2.94 13.03 31.87
CA PRO A 238 1.92 13.30 30.87
C PRO A 238 1.63 14.80 30.76
N ARG A 239 1.31 15.23 29.54
CA ARG A 239 0.75 16.57 29.33
C ARG A 239 -0.63 16.67 29.98
N ARG A 240 -0.92 17.81 30.62
CA ARG A 240 -2.21 18.09 31.27
C ARG A 240 -3.38 17.86 30.29
N MET A 241 -4.51 17.36 30.79
CA MET A 241 -5.67 17.07 29.94
C MET A 241 -6.16 18.26 29.12
N GLY A 242 -6.15 19.48 29.70
CA GLY A 242 -6.52 20.70 28.98
C GLY A 242 -5.64 20.97 27.74
N TYR A 243 -4.33 20.70 27.83
CA TYR A 243 -3.41 20.80 26.69
C TYR A 243 -3.79 19.82 25.58
N VAL A 244 -4.04 18.56 25.94
CA VAL A 244 -4.44 17.52 24.97
C VAL A 244 -5.77 17.86 24.31
N GLY A 245 -6.72 18.40 25.07
CA GLY A 245 -8.02 18.87 24.58
C GLY A 245 -7.87 20.01 23.56
N LEU A 246 -7.15 21.07 23.92
CA LEU A 246 -6.90 22.22 23.03
C LEU A 246 -6.18 21.81 21.74
N ARG A 247 -5.16 20.95 21.84
CA ARG A 247 -4.41 20.45 20.68
C ARG A 247 -5.31 19.66 19.71
N ARG A 248 -6.22 18.84 20.25
CA ARG A 248 -7.19 18.08 19.44
C ARG A 248 -8.20 19.01 18.77
N LEU A 249 -8.74 19.97 19.51
CA LEU A 249 -9.68 20.97 18.99
C LEU A 249 -9.06 21.81 17.86
N ASP A 250 -7.82 22.29 18.03
CA ASP A 250 -7.05 22.97 16.98
C ASP A 250 -6.94 22.12 15.71
N GLY A 251 -6.66 20.82 15.85
CA GLY A 251 -6.59 19.89 14.71
C GLY A 251 -7.92 19.71 13.99
N VAL A 252 -9.02 19.56 14.75
CA VAL A 252 -10.38 19.43 14.18
C VAL A 252 -10.79 20.70 13.44
N LEU A 253 -10.60 21.87 14.05
CA LEU A 253 -10.91 23.16 13.44
C LEU A 253 -10.08 23.39 12.17
N PHE A 254 -8.80 23.05 12.20
CA PHE A 254 -7.92 23.16 11.03
C PHE A 254 -8.39 22.28 9.86
N GLU A 255 -8.74 21.03 10.11
CA GLU A 255 -9.25 20.13 9.08
C GLU A 255 -10.63 20.57 8.55
N ALA A 256 -11.51 21.07 9.41
CA ALA A 256 -12.80 21.62 9.00
C ALA A 256 -12.63 22.83 8.08
N ALA A 257 -11.78 23.80 8.46
CA ALA A 257 -11.47 24.97 7.65
C ALA A 257 -10.83 24.61 6.31
N ARG A 258 -9.95 23.59 6.29
CA ARG A 258 -9.32 23.09 5.06
C ARG A 258 -10.35 22.48 4.09
N ARG A 259 -11.35 21.76 4.61
CA ARG A 259 -12.42 21.13 3.82
C ARG A 259 -13.44 22.13 3.25
N CYS A 260 -13.62 23.28 3.90
CA CYS A 260 -14.61 24.29 3.52
C CYS A 260 -14.09 25.34 2.52
N ARG A 261 -13.02 25.06 1.77
CA ARG A 261 -12.46 26.04 0.81
C ARG A 261 -13.45 26.35 -0.33
N PRO A 262 -13.68 27.64 -0.65
CA PRO A 262 -14.65 28.06 -1.66
C PRO A 262 -14.32 27.56 -3.09
N GLY A 263 -13.05 27.27 -3.40
CA GLY A 263 -12.65 26.67 -4.69
C GLY A 263 -13.19 25.24 -4.91
N ALA A 264 -13.09 24.38 -3.89
CA ALA A 264 -13.61 23.01 -3.96
C ALA A 264 -15.15 22.96 -4.01
N LEU A 265 -15.83 23.94 -3.41
CA LEU A 265 -17.29 24.10 -3.49
C LEU A 265 -17.75 24.65 -4.85
N ARG A 266 -17.01 25.62 -5.43
CA ARG A 266 -17.27 26.17 -6.78
C ARG A 266 -17.03 25.14 -7.88
N GLU A 267 -15.99 24.30 -7.78
CA GLU A 267 -15.79 23.19 -8.71
C GLU A 267 -16.82 22.07 -8.53
N ARG A 268 -17.19 21.72 -7.30
CA ARG A 268 -18.32 20.81 -7.04
C ARG A 268 -19.63 21.30 -7.65
N ALA A 269 -19.84 22.63 -7.72
CA ALA A 269 -21.01 23.24 -8.35
C ALA A 269 -20.94 23.25 -9.89
N ARG A 270 -19.75 23.44 -10.49
CA ARG A 270 -19.54 23.47 -11.95
C ARG A 270 -19.76 22.12 -12.64
N HIS A 271 -19.68 21.00 -11.92
CA HIS A 271 -19.70 19.66 -12.53
C HIS A 271 -20.86 18.78 -12.03
N LYS A 272 -22.07 19.34 -12.02
CA LYS A 272 -23.30 18.63 -11.61
C LYS A 272 -23.79 17.60 -12.65
N ARG A 273 -23.44 17.75 -13.94
CA ARG A 273 -23.72 16.78 -15.01
C ARG A 273 -22.55 15.81 -15.19
N LEU A 274 -22.84 14.52 -15.39
CA LEU A 274 -21.84 13.57 -15.86
C LEU A 274 -21.30 14.05 -17.22
N ALA A 275 -19.98 14.10 -17.35
CA ALA A 275 -19.34 14.36 -18.62
C ALA A 275 -19.57 13.18 -19.58
N PRO A 276 -19.47 13.39 -20.90
CA PRO A 276 -19.40 12.29 -21.87
C PRO A 276 -18.33 11.26 -21.46
N PRO A 277 -18.46 9.98 -21.85
CA PRO A 277 -17.58 8.90 -21.38
C PRO A 277 -16.09 9.21 -21.56
N ALA A 278 -15.70 9.68 -22.75
CA ALA A 278 -14.33 10.11 -23.05
C ALA A 278 -13.80 11.15 -22.06
N ARG A 279 -14.56 12.23 -21.86
CA ARG A 279 -14.18 13.32 -20.94
C ARG A 279 -14.19 12.86 -19.47
N PHE A 280 -15.08 11.95 -19.09
CA PHE A 280 -15.05 11.35 -17.76
C PHE A 280 -13.77 10.54 -17.56
N ALA A 281 -13.37 9.73 -18.54
CA ALA A 281 -12.12 8.98 -18.49
C ALA A 281 -10.91 9.92 -18.35
N HIS A 282 -10.85 10.99 -19.16
CA HIS A 282 -9.80 12.00 -19.06
C HIS A 282 -9.79 12.74 -17.70
N ASP A 283 -10.91 13.35 -17.30
CA ASP A 283 -10.99 14.25 -16.13
C ASP A 283 -11.10 13.50 -14.78
N VAL A 284 -11.39 12.19 -14.78
CA VAL A 284 -11.60 11.39 -13.57
C VAL A 284 -10.62 10.23 -13.48
N LEU A 285 -10.57 9.36 -14.49
CA LEU A 285 -9.67 8.20 -14.44
C LEU A 285 -8.21 8.64 -14.66
N GLY A 286 -7.95 9.62 -15.52
CA GLY A 286 -6.64 10.21 -15.77
C GLY A 286 -5.89 10.62 -14.49
N PRO A 287 -6.41 11.56 -13.68
CA PRO A 287 -5.79 11.95 -12.41
C PRO A 287 -5.59 10.77 -11.45
N ILE A 288 -6.53 9.84 -11.37
CA ILE A 288 -6.45 8.68 -10.47
C ILE A 288 -5.31 7.74 -10.89
N VAL A 289 -5.15 7.49 -12.18
CA VAL A 289 -4.03 6.71 -12.72
C VAL A 289 -2.72 7.45 -12.54
N ALA A 290 -2.68 8.77 -12.73
CA ALA A 290 -1.50 9.58 -12.45
C ALA A 290 -1.08 9.54 -10.97
N GLU A 291 -2.04 9.58 -10.02
CA GLU A 291 -1.77 9.41 -8.58
C GLU A 291 -1.19 8.02 -8.29
N PHE A 292 -1.72 6.97 -8.94
CA PHE A 292 -1.16 5.63 -8.84
C PHE A 292 0.29 5.59 -9.33
N CYS A 293 0.58 6.10 -10.52
CA CYS A 293 1.93 6.13 -11.10
C CYS A 293 2.91 6.93 -10.23
N MET A 294 2.49 8.10 -9.72
CA MET A 294 3.28 8.89 -8.77
C MET A 294 3.64 8.08 -7.52
N ARG A 295 2.66 7.41 -6.91
CA ARG A 295 2.90 6.58 -5.72
C ARG A 295 3.77 5.37 -6.03
N LEU A 296 3.58 4.74 -7.19
CA LEU A 296 4.41 3.63 -7.64
C LEU A 296 5.87 4.09 -7.75
N TRP A 297 6.10 5.23 -8.40
CA TRP A 297 7.43 5.82 -8.49
C TRP A 297 8.05 6.11 -7.11
N LEU A 298 7.30 6.71 -6.18
CA LEU A 298 7.79 6.99 -4.81
C LEU A 298 8.17 5.74 -4.01
N HIS A 299 7.51 4.59 -4.27
CA HIS A 299 7.85 3.31 -3.63
C HIS A 299 9.07 2.65 -4.27
N LEU A 300 9.25 2.82 -5.58
CA LEU A 300 10.34 2.20 -6.34
C LEU A 300 11.63 3.00 -6.32
N ARG A 301 11.56 4.33 -6.23
CA ARG A 301 12.71 5.24 -6.30
C ARG A 301 13.82 4.94 -5.28
N PRO A 302 13.54 4.55 -4.02
CA PRO A 302 14.60 4.20 -3.07
C PRO A 302 15.44 2.98 -3.48
N ALA A 303 14.94 2.13 -4.38
CA ALA A 303 15.68 1.00 -4.93
C ALA A 303 16.35 1.34 -6.27
N ALA A 304 16.39 2.60 -6.70
CA ALA A 304 17.04 2.96 -7.96
C ALA A 304 18.55 2.66 -7.90
N GLY A 305 19.08 2.05 -8.96
CA GLY A 305 20.46 1.58 -9.05
C GLY A 305 20.73 0.25 -8.35
N ASP A 306 19.71 -0.38 -7.75
CA ASP A 306 19.84 -1.71 -7.15
C ASP A 306 19.60 -2.81 -8.20
N ASP A 307 20.69 -3.41 -8.69
CA ASP A 307 20.64 -4.53 -9.64
C ASP A 307 20.01 -5.80 -9.05
N ALA A 308 19.88 -5.90 -7.72
CA ALA A 308 19.21 -7.01 -7.06
C ALA A 308 17.68 -6.87 -7.07
N THR A 309 17.13 -5.74 -7.52
CA THR A 309 15.69 -5.45 -7.54
C THR A 309 15.15 -5.29 -8.97
N ALA A 310 14.08 -6.02 -9.29
CA ALA A 310 13.35 -5.85 -10.54
C ALA A 310 11.85 -5.61 -10.32
N VAL A 311 11.25 -4.79 -11.18
CA VAL A 311 9.81 -4.50 -11.19
C VAL A 311 9.15 -5.28 -12.33
N ALA A 312 8.24 -6.17 -11.97
CA ALA A 312 7.58 -7.08 -12.90
C ALA A 312 6.10 -6.71 -13.03
N PHE A 313 5.70 -6.25 -14.21
CA PHE A 313 4.31 -5.95 -14.54
C PHE A 313 3.62 -7.21 -15.08
N CYS A 314 2.60 -7.71 -14.37
CA CYS A 314 1.98 -8.99 -14.69
C CYS A 314 1.14 -8.93 -15.98
N ALA A 315 1.23 -9.96 -16.82
CA ALA A 315 0.67 -10.04 -18.18
C ALA A 315 -0.82 -9.70 -18.40
N ARG A 316 -1.66 -9.61 -17.36
CA ARG A 316 -3.05 -9.13 -17.50
C ARG A 316 -3.08 -7.61 -17.40
N GLY A 317 -3.68 -7.06 -16.34
CA GLY A 317 -3.78 -5.61 -16.17
C GLY A 317 -2.42 -4.92 -15.96
N GLY A 318 -1.33 -5.66 -15.70
CA GLY A 318 -0.01 -5.07 -15.53
C GLY A 318 0.59 -4.52 -16.83
N LEU A 319 0.28 -5.08 -18.00
CA LEU A 319 0.90 -4.65 -19.27
C LEU A 319 0.55 -3.20 -19.62
N ASN A 320 -0.75 -2.88 -19.70
CA ASN A 320 -1.18 -1.50 -19.94
C ASN A 320 -0.82 -0.56 -18.79
N LEU A 321 -0.72 -1.09 -17.56
CA LEU A 321 -0.23 -0.34 -16.41
C LEU A 321 1.25 0.04 -16.57
N HIS A 322 2.07 -0.82 -17.17
CA HIS A 322 3.46 -0.53 -17.51
C HIS A 322 3.56 0.60 -18.54
N VAL A 323 2.70 0.57 -19.57
CA VAL A 323 2.63 1.63 -20.58
C VAL A 323 2.19 2.96 -19.95
N ALA A 324 1.19 2.95 -19.06
CA ALA A 324 0.75 4.11 -18.30
C ALA A 324 1.89 4.68 -17.42
N PHE A 325 2.63 3.80 -16.75
CA PHE A 325 3.76 4.21 -15.92
C PHE A 325 4.90 4.81 -16.75
N LYS A 326 5.27 4.20 -17.88
CA LYS A 326 6.25 4.76 -18.83
C LYS A 326 5.83 6.15 -19.33
N THR A 327 4.57 6.29 -19.72
CA THR A 327 4.00 7.56 -20.20
C THR A 327 4.05 8.63 -19.11
N PHE A 328 3.70 8.27 -17.88
CA PHE A 328 3.81 9.17 -16.73
C PHE A 328 5.24 9.66 -16.52
N LEU A 329 6.23 8.75 -16.45
CA LEU A 329 7.64 9.11 -16.25
C LEU A 329 8.16 10.04 -17.34
N ALA A 330 7.85 9.74 -18.60
CA ALA A 330 8.23 10.56 -19.74
C ALA A 330 7.63 11.97 -19.67
N SER A 331 6.33 12.07 -19.34
CA SER A 331 5.60 13.35 -19.30
C SER A 331 6.01 14.23 -18.11
N THR A 332 6.34 13.62 -16.97
CA THR A 332 6.79 14.34 -15.76
C THR A 332 8.30 14.57 -15.71
N GLY A 333 9.08 13.99 -16.64
CA GLY A 333 10.55 14.04 -16.61
C GLY A 333 11.18 13.34 -15.41
N LEU A 334 10.46 12.39 -14.77
CA LEU A 334 10.97 11.66 -13.62
C LEU A 334 11.81 10.48 -14.10
N SER A 335 13.01 10.33 -13.54
CA SER A 335 13.86 9.18 -13.80
C SER A 335 13.65 8.07 -12.78
N LEU A 336 13.77 6.83 -13.23
CA LEU A 336 13.83 5.66 -12.36
C LEU A 336 14.79 4.67 -13.02
N ASP A 337 16.00 4.60 -12.48
CA ASP A 337 17.01 3.65 -12.91
C ASP A 337 16.79 2.34 -12.16
N LEU A 338 15.87 1.53 -12.69
CA LEU A 338 15.49 0.25 -12.10
C LEU A 338 15.00 -0.66 -13.21
N LYS A 339 15.38 -1.94 -13.17
CA LYS A 339 14.91 -2.93 -14.14
C LYS A 339 13.38 -3.03 -14.07
N ARG A 340 12.73 -2.82 -15.21
CA ARG A 340 11.28 -2.97 -15.39
C ARG A 340 11.01 -3.93 -16.53
N CYS A 341 10.18 -4.94 -16.30
CA CYS A 341 9.85 -5.94 -17.30
C CYS A 341 8.35 -6.29 -17.30
N ASP A 342 7.91 -6.81 -18.45
CA ASP A 342 6.60 -7.44 -18.59
C ASP A 342 6.76 -8.92 -18.20
N LEU A 343 6.16 -9.32 -17.09
CA LEU A 343 6.25 -10.69 -16.60
C LEU A 343 5.04 -11.49 -17.10
N MET A 344 5.32 -12.43 -17.99
CA MET A 344 4.34 -13.43 -18.43
C MET A 344 4.01 -14.35 -17.26
N VAL A 345 2.92 -14.05 -16.56
CA VAL A 345 2.48 -14.84 -15.42
C VAL A 345 0.97 -14.73 -15.25
N SER A 346 0.34 -15.85 -14.91
CA SER A 346 -1.07 -15.93 -14.51
C SER A 346 -1.20 -16.64 -13.18
N ARG A 347 -2.42 -16.64 -12.60
CA ARG A 347 -2.68 -17.36 -11.36
C ARG A 347 -2.42 -18.86 -11.47
N VAL A 348 -2.64 -19.45 -12.65
CA VAL A 348 -2.32 -20.87 -12.90
C VAL A 348 -0.82 -21.09 -12.86
N VAL A 349 -0.05 -20.27 -13.58
CA VAL A 349 1.42 -20.37 -13.61
C VAL A 349 1.99 -20.26 -12.20
N ALA A 350 1.57 -19.23 -11.46
CA ALA A 350 2.01 -19.03 -10.08
C ALA A 350 1.58 -20.15 -9.14
N ALA A 351 0.46 -20.84 -9.41
CA ALA A 351 -0.02 -21.93 -8.57
C ALA A 351 0.79 -23.21 -8.73
N ARG A 352 1.54 -23.43 -9.82
CA ARG A 352 2.21 -24.72 -10.09
C ARG A 352 3.17 -25.12 -8.99
N ALA A 353 4.18 -24.28 -8.69
CA ALA A 353 5.10 -24.53 -7.58
C ALA A 353 4.38 -24.61 -6.22
N ALA A 354 3.37 -23.77 -5.99
CA ALA A 354 2.61 -23.80 -4.74
C ALA A 354 1.78 -25.11 -4.56
N ILE A 355 1.28 -25.69 -5.65
CA ILE A 355 0.61 -27.00 -5.68
C ILE A 355 1.62 -28.10 -5.38
N LEU A 356 2.78 -28.07 -6.05
CA LEU A 356 3.87 -29.04 -5.83
C LEU A 356 4.37 -29.02 -4.38
N ALA A 357 4.35 -27.86 -3.72
CA ALA A 357 4.68 -27.68 -2.31
C ALA A 357 3.54 -28.07 -1.34
N GLY A 358 2.36 -28.46 -1.84
CA GLY A 358 1.20 -28.77 -1.00
C GLY A 358 0.71 -27.57 -0.18
N SER A 359 0.87 -26.35 -0.69
CA SER A 359 0.65 -25.13 0.07
C SER A 359 -0.84 -24.88 0.37
N PRO A 360 -1.20 -24.46 1.60
CA PRO A 360 -2.54 -23.96 1.91
C PRO A 360 -2.96 -22.78 1.00
N ALA A 361 -2.00 -22.00 0.50
CA ALA A 361 -2.28 -20.92 -0.43
C ALA A 361 -2.85 -21.42 -1.76
N ALA A 362 -2.29 -22.50 -2.30
CA ALA A 362 -2.81 -23.14 -3.51
C ALA A 362 -4.17 -23.80 -3.22
N ALA A 363 -4.30 -24.50 -2.09
CA ALA A 363 -5.55 -25.13 -1.70
C ALA A 363 -6.73 -24.14 -1.62
N ASP A 364 -6.54 -23.01 -0.93
CA ASP A 364 -7.58 -21.96 -0.80
C ASP A 364 -8.01 -21.37 -2.16
N GLU A 365 -7.04 -21.10 -3.04
CA GLU A 365 -7.31 -20.51 -4.36
C GLU A 365 -8.00 -21.51 -5.28
N LEU A 366 -7.53 -22.77 -5.31
CA LEU A 366 -8.16 -23.82 -6.10
C LEU A 366 -9.58 -24.12 -5.58
N ALA A 367 -9.79 -24.24 -4.28
CA ALA A 367 -11.11 -24.48 -3.69
C ALA A 367 -12.12 -23.41 -4.11
N ARG A 368 -11.68 -22.16 -4.11
CA ARG A 368 -12.52 -21.02 -4.49
C ARG A 368 -12.82 -21.00 -5.99
N GLU A 369 -11.81 -21.22 -6.83
CA GLU A 369 -11.96 -21.12 -8.28
C GLU A 369 -12.66 -22.33 -8.88
N PHE A 370 -12.47 -23.53 -8.30
CA PHE A 370 -12.96 -24.81 -8.78
C PHE A 370 -14.05 -25.44 -7.91
N ALA A 371 -14.80 -24.64 -7.15
CA ALA A 371 -15.83 -25.11 -6.21
C ALA A 371 -16.90 -26.05 -6.81
N SER A 372 -17.10 -26.03 -8.12
CA SER A 372 -18.07 -26.87 -8.85
C SER A 372 -17.43 -27.79 -9.89
N ALA A 373 -16.11 -27.98 -9.85
CA ALA A 373 -15.36 -28.79 -10.80
C ALA A 373 -15.04 -30.18 -10.22
N THR A 374 -14.59 -31.08 -11.09
CA THR A 374 -14.00 -32.37 -10.70
C THR A 374 -12.49 -32.25 -10.49
N MET A 375 -11.86 -33.25 -9.88
CA MET A 375 -10.39 -33.34 -9.79
C MET A 375 -9.72 -33.29 -11.18
N ALA A 376 -10.31 -33.96 -12.18
CA ALA A 376 -9.83 -33.96 -13.56
C ALA A 376 -9.88 -32.55 -14.19
N ASP A 377 -10.96 -31.79 -13.94
CA ASP A 377 -11.06 -30.42 -14.46
C ASP A 377 -9.97 -29.51 -13.90
N VAL A 378 -9.66 -29.66 -12.61
CA VAL A 378 -8.56 -28.92 -11.98
C VAL A 378 -7.23 -29.36 -12.56
N ALA A 379 -7.01 -30.67 -12.72
CA ALA A 379 -5.80 -31.22 -13.32
C ALA A 379 -5.54 -30.68 -14.72
N ARG A 380 -6.56 -30.66 -15.59
CA ARG A 380 -6.45 -30.09 -16.95
C ARG A 380 -6.09 -28.61 -16.93
N ALA A 381 -6.73 -27.84 -16.05
CA ALA A 381 -6.49 -26.41 -15.94
C ALA A 381 -5.06 -26.09 -15.46
N VAL A 382 -4.54 -26.80 -14.46
CA VAL A 382 -3.22 -26.51 -13.88
C VAL A 382 -2.06 -27.06 -14.73
N SER A 383 -2.26 -28.21 -15.37
CA SER A 383 -1.29 -28.79 -16.31
C SER A 383 -1.23 -28.03 -17.63
N GLY A 384 -2.32 -27.34 -17.99
CA GLY A 384 -2.47 -26.72 -19.30
C GLY A 384 -2.71 -27.74 -20.43
N ALA A 385 -3.09 -28.98 -20.10
CA ALA A 385 -3.32 -30.05 -21.08
C ALA A 385 -4.40 -29.71 -22.13
N ALA A 386 -5.39 -28.90 -21.77
CA ALA A 386 -6.45 -28.45 -22.68
C ALA A 386 -6.08 -27.20 -23.49
N CYS A 387 -4.86 -26.67 -23.39
CA CYS A 387 -4.45 -25.44 -24.06
C CYS A 387 -3.71 -25.75 -25.37
N GLU A 388 -4.34 -25.43 -26.50
CA GLU A 388 -3.67 -25.48 -27.81
C GLU A 388 -2.66 -24.33 -27.97
N TRP A 389 -1.50 -24.63 -28.58
CA TRP A 389 -0.56 -23.58 -28.97
C TRP A 389 -1.05 -22.90 -30.25
N PRO A 390 -1.28 -21.58 -30.26
CA PRO A 390 -1.83 -20.89 -31.41
C PRO A 390 -0.81 -20.80 -32.55
N GLY A 391 -1.16 -21.31 -33.74
CA GLY A 391 -0.39 -21.10 -34.98
C GLY A 391 0.52 -22.25 -35.42
N LEU A 392 0.40 -23.45 -34.85
CA LEU A 392 0.98 -24.68 -35.41
C LEU A 392 -0.17 -25.63 -35.73
N GLY A 393 -0.70 -25.53 -36.95
CA GLY A 393 -1.49 -26.60 -37.53
C GLY A 393 -0.52 -27.67 -38.02
N GLY A 394 -0.44 -28.81 -37.33
CA GLY A 394 0.29 -30.00 -37.75
C GLY A 394 1.82 -29.84 -37.82
N GLU A 395 2.55 -30.85 -37.37
CA GLU A 395 3.96 -31.06 -37.75
C GLU A 395 4.94 -29.99 -37.24
N GLY A 396 5.02 -29.85 -35.91
CA GLY A 396 6.27 -29.45 -35.27
C GLY A 396 6.63 -30.56 -34.30
N GLU A 397 7.63 -31.37 -34.64
CA GLU A 397 8.21 -32.33 -33.71
C GLU A 397 8.52 -31.64 -32.37
N ASP A 398 8.00 -32.20 -31.29
CA ASP A 398 8.39 -31.90 -29.91
C ASP A 398 9.85 -32.35 -29.69
N ASP A 399 10.80 -31.81 -30.45
CA ASP A 399 12.23 -32.07 -30.24
C ASP A 399 12.77 -31.14 -29.14
N CYS A 400 12.33 -31.42 -27.92
CA CYS A 400 13.05 -31.01 -26.73
C CYS A 400 14.10 -32.10 -26.43
N GLY A 401 15.24 -32.04 -27.14
CA GLY A 401 16.38 -32.92 -26.88
C GLY A 401 16.77 -32.95 -25.39
N GLY A 402 16.61 -34.12 -24.77
CA GLY A 402 17.07 -34.43 -23.42
C GLY A 402 16.23 -35.48 -22.68
N ASN A 403 16.27 -36.76 -23.09
CA ASN A 403 15.94 -37.99 -22.33
C ASN A 403 14.76 -37.97 -21.32
N GLY A 404 13.75 -37.13 -21.53
CA GLY A 404 12.52 -37.11 -20.76
C GLY A 404 11.38 -36.79 -21.70
N GLU A 405 10.66 -37.82 -22.14
CA GLU A 405 9.48 -37.69 -23.00
C GLU A 405 8.56 -36.59 -22.46
N ALA A 406 8.33 -35.55 -23.28
CA ALA A 406 7.33 -34.54 -22.99
C ALA A 406 5.98 -35.26 -22.83
N VAL A 407 5.33 -35.09 -21.68
CA VAL A 407 4.05 -35.74 -21.44
C VAL A 407 2.99 -34.97 -22.21
N SER A 408 2.51 -35.56 -23.30
CA SER A 408 1.40 -35.02 -24.10
C SER A 408 0.12 -34.93 -23.25
N GLY A 409 -0.77 -33.99 -23.60
CA GLY A 409 -2.08 -33.87 -22.95
C GLY A 409 -2.86 -35.19 -22.99
N ASP A 410 -2.80 -35.90 -24.12
CA ASP A 410 -3.46 -37.19 -24.33
C ASP A 410 -2.97 -38.29 -23.38
N ALA A 411 -1.68 -38.28 -23.02
CA ALA A 411 -1.12 -39.22 -22.05
C ALA A 411 -1.60 -38.96 -20.61
N ILE A 412 -2.00 -37.73 -20.28
CA ILE A 412 -2.62 -37.38 -18.99
C ILE A 412 -4.10 -37.82 -18.99
N GLU A 413 -4.82 -37.59 -20.08
CA GLU A 413 -6.24 -37.90 -20.17
C GLU A 413 -6.53 -39.40 -20.14
N GLY A 414 -5.71 -40.21 -20.82
CA GLY A 414 -5.83 -41.67 -20.82
C GLY A 414 -5.51 -42.35 -19.48
N ALA A 415 -5.02 -41.60 -18.48
CA ALA A 415 -4.60 -42.12 -17.18
C ALA A 415 -5.60 -41.83 -16.04
N PHE A 416 -6.70 -41.10 -16.30
CA PHE A 416 -7.69 -40.77 -15.27
C PHE A 416 -8.57 -41.96 -14.89
N ASP A 417 -8.57 -42.29 -13.60
CA ASP A 417 -9.47 -43.28 -13.00
C ASP A 417 -10.72 -42.63 -12.36
N ALA A 418 -11.57 -43.44 -11.73
CA ALA A 418 -12.81 -42.98 -11.09
C ALA A 418 -12.59 -41.91 -10.00
N GLN A 419 -11.43 -41.86 -9.34
CA GLN A 419 -11.13 -40.87 -8.31
C GLN A 419 -10.95 -39.47 -8.91
N TRP A 420 -10.50 -39.38 -10.17
CA TRP A 420 -10.35 -38.11 -10.88
C TRP A 420 -11.69 -37.49 -11.30
N SER A 421 -12.76 -38.29 -11.39
CA SER A 421 -14.11 -37.81 -11.69
C SER A 421 -14.87 -37.30 -10.45
N ALA A 422 -14.30 -37.48 -9.25
CA ALA A 422 -14.93 -37.02 -8.02
C ALA A 422 -14.96 -35.47 -7.93
N PRO A 423 -15.91 -34.89 -7.17
CA PRO A 423 -15.93 -33.46 -6.87
C PRO A 423 -14.59 -32.99 -6.29
N PHE A 424 -14.15 -31.80 -6.72
CA PHE A 424 -12.86 -31.27 -6.30
C PHE A 424 -12.79 -31.01 -4.79
N GLU A 425 -11.77 -31.58 -4.15
CA GLU A 425 -11.38 -31.32 -2.76
C GLU A 425 -9.85 -31.12 -2.71
N PRO A 426 -9.35 -29.96 -2.25
CA PRO A 426 -7.93 -29.61 -2.42
C PRO A 426 -6.93 -30.63 -1.85
N TRP A 427 -7.20 -31.19 -0.67
CA TRP A 427 -6.25 -32.07 -0.01
C TRP A 427 -6.27 -33.48 -0.60
N ALA A 428 -7.44 -33.97 -1.02
CA ALA A 428 -7.56 -35.18 -1.81
C ALA A 428 -6.90 -35.01 -3.17
N PHE A 429 -7.03 -33.86 -3.84
CA PHE A 429 -6.31 -33.57 -5.07
C PHE A 429 -4.80 -33.67 -4.88
N PHE A 430 -4.24 -33.05 -3.84
CA PHE A 430 -2.80 -33.15 -3.55
C PHE A 430 -2.35 -34.58 -3.25
N ARG A 431 -3.16 -35.39 -2.57
CA ARG A 431 -2.87 -36.82 -2.39
C ARG A 431 -2.86 -37.55 -3.74
N LEU A 432 -3.88 -37.35 -4.57
CA LEU A 432 -4.01 -37.97 -5.90
C LEU A 432 -2.82 -37.66 -6.82
N LEU A 433 -2.28 -36.44 -6.75
CA LEU A 433 -1.06 -36.05 -7.48
C LEU A 433 0.14 -36.95 -7.15
N THR A 434 0.20 -37.49 -5.93
CA THR A 434 1.32 -38.34 -5.49
C THR A 434 0.99 -39.84 -5.56
N SER A 435 -0.28 -40.22 -5.46
CA SER A 435 -0.69 -41.62 -5.28
C SER A 435 -1.17 -42.32 -6.56
N SER A 436 -1.35 -41.60 -7.66
CA SER A 436 -1.87 -42.16 -8.92
C SER A 436 -0.93 -41.93 -10.10
N ARG A 437 -1.03 -42.79 -11.13
CA ARG A 437 -0.26 -42.66 -12.37
C ARG A 437 -0.51 -41.32 -13.08
N ALA A 438 -1.78 -40.94 -13.24
CA ALA A 438 -2.15 -39.62 -13.78
C ALA A 438 -1.55 -38.49 -12.95
N GLY A 439 -1.57 -38.62 -11.62
CA GLY A 439 -0.96 -37.65 -10.70
C GLY A 439 0.52 -37.44 -10.97
N GLN A 440 1.28 -38.52 -11.13
CA GLN A 440 2.72 -38.46 -11.44
C GLN A 440 3.00 -37.78 -12.79
N CYS A 441 2.18 -38.05 -13.81
CA CYS A 441 2.24 -37.38 -15.11
C CYS A 441 1.98 -35.86 -14.98
N ILE A 442 0.95 -35.48 -14.22
CA ILE A 442 0.64 -34.07 -13.94
C ILE A 442 1.79 -33.40 -13.20
N VAL A 443 2.31 -34.03 -12.14
CA VAL A 443 3.44 -33.50 -11.36
C VAL A 443 4.66 -33.27 -12.24
N ARG A 444 4.98 -34.19 -13.16
CA ARG A 444 6.08 -34.01 -14.12
C ARG A 444 5.84 -32.78 -15.01
N ARG A 445 4.63 -32.63 -15.56
CA ARG A 445 4.26 -31.49 -16.40
C ARG A 445 4.29 -30.17 -15.63
N LEU A 446 3.82 -30.15 -14.37
CA LEU A 446 3.89 -28.97 -13.52
C LEU A 446 5.33 -28.54 -13.27
N LYS A 447 6.23 -29.49 -12.94
CA LYS A 447 7.66 -29.22 -12.73
C LYS A 447 8.34 -28.67 -13.98
N GLU A 448 8.04 -29.25 -15.15
CA GLU A 448 8.57 -28.81 -16.43
C GLU A 448 8.18 -27.35 -16.73
N GLN A 449 6.88 -27.06 -16.64
CA GLN A 449 6.35 -25.73 -16.91
C GLN A 449 6.78 -24.68 -15.87
N ASP A 450 6.96 -25.10 -14.62
CA ASP A 450 7.51 -24.25 -13.56
C ASP A 450 8.98 -23.93 -13.82
N ALA A 451 9.80 -24.91 -14.21
CA ALA A 451 11.20 -24.68 -14.58
C ALA A 451 11.34 -23.72 -15.78
N LEU A 452 10.44 -23.82 -16.77
CA LEU A 452 10.40 -22.86 -17.88
C LEU A 452 9.98 -21.46 -17.40
N PHE A 453 8.97 -21.36 -16.54
CA PHE A 453 8.57 -20.08 -15.94
C PHE A 453 9.71 -19.44 -15.15
N MET A 454 10.49 -20.21 -14.38
CA MET A 454 11.62 -19.67 -13.62
C MET A 454 12.76 -19.18 -14.51
N ARG A 455 13.00 -19.85 -15.65
CA ARG A 455 13.92 -19.34 -16.69
C ARG A 455 13.39 -18.05 -17.31
N HIS A 456 12.10 -17.98 -17.62
CA HIS A 456 11.43 -16.76 -18.11
C HIS A 456 11.56 -15.60 -17.10
N LEU A 457 11.35 -15.89 -15.82
CA LEU A 457 11.51 -14.92 -14.73
C LEU A 457 12.95 -14.39 -14.70
N ALA A 458 13.95 -15.27 -14.64
CA ALA A 458 15.36 -14.88 -14.62
C ALA A 458 15.77 -14.06 -15.84
N GLN A 459 15.33 -14.46 -17.04
CA GLN A 459 15.56 -13.71 -18.29
C GLN A 459 14.92 -12.31 -18.23
N SER A 460 13.69 -12.22 -17.72
CA SER A 460 12.94 -10.97 -17.62
C SER A 460 13.52 -10.01 -16.58
N THR A 461 13.98 -10.54 -15.45
CA THR A 461 14.43 -9.76 -14.28
C THR A 461 15.94 -9.53 -14.26
N GLY A 462 16.70 -10.19 -15.13
CA GLY A 462 18.16 -10.17 -15.08
C GLY A 462 18.74 -10.91 -13.87
N GLY A 463 17.99 -11.86 -13.30
CA GLY A 463 18.42 -12.61 -12.11
C GLY A 463 18.26 -11.89 -10.78
N ALA A 464 17.51 -10.77 -10.74
CA ALA A 464 17.21 -10.05 -9.50
C ALA A 464 16.54 -10.97 -8.46
N GLN A 465 16.95 -10.83 -7.19
CA GLN A 465 16.45 -11.60 -6.05
C GLN A 465 15.19 -11.00 -5.45
N ARG A 466 15.04 -9.68 -5.52
CA ARG A 466 13.87 -8.95 -5.05
C ARG A 466 12.96 -8.61 -6.23
N ILE A 467 11.76 -9.17 -6.23
CA ILE A 467 10.79 -8.98 -7.31
C ILE A 467 9.60 -8.17 -6.81
N VAL A 468 9.42 -6.98 -7.38
CA VAL A 468 8.27 -6.11 -7.12
C VAL A 468 7.20 -6.33 -8.19
N LEU A 469 6.18 -7.12 -7.85
CA LEU A 469 5.04 -7.41 -8.71
C LEU A 469 4.08 -6.22 -8.79
N CYS A 470 3.72 -5.80 -10.00
CA CYS A 470 2.74 -4.76 -10.27
C CYS A 470 1.52 -5.35 -10.99
N ASP A 471 0.33 -5.17 -10.40
CA ASP A 471 -0.93 -5.71 -10.92
C ASP A 471 -2.13 -4.82 -10.54
N THR A 472 -3.26 -5.07 -11.19
CA THR A 472 -4.55 -4.38 -10.98
C THR A 472 -5.52 -5.14 -10.08
N GLY A 473 -5.20 -6.39 -9.71
CA GLY A 473 -6.00 -7.20 -8.79
C GLY A 473 -6.06 -6.62 -7.37
N LEU A 474 -6.96 -7.18 -6.54
CA LEU A 474 -7.23 -6.68 -5.19
C LEU A 474 -6.61 -7.48 -4.05
N TYR A 475 -6.41 -8.79 -4.23
CA TYR A 475 -6.06 -9.69 -3.13
C TYR A 475 -4.57 -10.04 -3.08
N GLY A 476 -3.80 -9.81 -4.14
CA GLY A 476 -2.40 -10.23 -4.20
C GLY A 476 -2.23 -11.75 -4.28
N SER A 477 -3.19 -12.48 -4.87
CA SER A 477 -3.09 -13.95 -5.04
C SER A 477 -1.83 -14.37 -5.78
N MET A 478 -1.41 -13.60 -6.79
CA MET A 478 -0.17 -13.84 -7.53
C MET A 478 1.04 -13.90 -6.61
N GLN A 479 1.24 -12.85 -5.81
CA GLN A 479 2.33 -12.76 -4.86
C GLN A 479 2.25 -13.87 -3.80
N ARG A 480 1.04 -14.16 -3.29
CA ARG A 480 0.81 -15.22 -2.31
C ARG A 480 1.22 -16.60 -2.84
N LEU A 481 0.88 -16.91 -4.10
CA LEU A 481 1.18 -18.19 -4.73
C LEU A 481 2.67 -18.30 -5.07
N LEU A 482 3.25 -17.26 -5.67
CA LEU A 482 4.69 -17.22 -6.00
C LEU A 482 5.56 -17.33 -4.75
N ALA A 483 5.24 -16.60 -3.68
CA ALA A 483 6.00 -16.69 -2.42
C ALA A 483 5.86 -18.05 -1.73
N ALA A 484 4.75 -18.77 -1.97
CA ALA A 484 4.56 -20.12 -1.44
C ALA A 484 5.32 -21.18 -2.24
N GLY A 485 5.46 -20.99 -3.56
CA GLY A 485 6.19 -21.90 -4.44
C GLY A 485 7.70 -21.64 -4.50
N HIS A 486 8.11 -20.38 -4.40
CA HIS A 486 9.49 -19.90 -4.54
C HIS A 486 9.86 -18.94 -3.39
N PRO A 487 10.01 -19.45 -2.15
CA PRO A 487 10.33 -18.63 -0.98
C PRO A 487 11.74 -18.03 -1.01
N GLU A 488 12.60 -18.48 -1.93
CA GLU A 488 13.97 -17.98 -2.12
C GLU A 488 14.03 -16.53 -2.65
N TYR A 489 12.96 -16.03 -3.27
CA TYR A 489 12.87 -14.64 -3.74
C TYR A 489 12.18 -13.72 -2.71
N ASP A 490 12.62 -12.46 -2.64
CA ASP A 490 11.93 -11.42 -1.86
C ASP A 490 10.77 -10.84 -2.69
N TRP A 491 9.61 -11.47 -2.59
CA TRP A 491 8.39 -11.05 -3.30
C TRP A 491 7.67 -9.91 -2.60
N VAL A 492 7.57 -8.77 -3.30
CA VAL A 492 6.74 -7.62 -2.89
C VAL A 492 5.68 -7.38 -3.95
N CYS A 493 4.47 -6.96 -3.57
CA CYS A 493 3.41 -6.65 -4.52
C CYS A 493 2.82 -5.26 -4.29
N LEU A 494 2.86 -4.43 -5.34
CA LEU A 494 2.29 -3.10 -5.37
C LEU A 494 1.11 -3.12 -6.34
N MET A 495 -0.10 -2.95 -5.82
CA MET A 495 -1.33 -3.01 -6.61
C MET A 495 -2.03 -1.66 -6.62
N PHE A 496 -2.92 -1.46 -7.60
CA PHE A 496 -3.78 -0.27 -7.62
C PHE A 496 -4.60 -0.17 -6.32
N ALA A 497 -5.25 -1.26 -5.92
CA ALA A 497 -6.02 -1.33 -4.69
C ALA A 497 -5.80 -2.66 -3.97
N ARG A 498 -5.82 -2.69 -2.63
CA ARG A 498 -5.72 -3.90 -1.81
C ARG A 498 -6.96 -4.08 -0.93
N CYS A 499 -7.59 -5.25 -1.00
CA CYS A 499 -8.80 -5.59 -0.24
C CYS A 499 -8.89 -7.09 0.09
N ASN A 500 -9.10 -7.43 1.37
CA ASN A 500 -9.50 -8.80 1.76
C ASN A 500 -10.99 -9.05 1.50
N TYR A 501 -11.41 -9.04 0.23
CA TYR A 501 -12.79 -9.39 -0.13
C TYR A 501 -13.08 -10.89 0.01
N LYS A 502 -12.03 -11.73 0.09
CA LYS A 502 -12.14 -13.19 0.22
C LYS A 502 -12.41 -13.64 1.65
N GLY A 503 -12.01 -12.84 2.65
CA GLY A 503 -12.19 -13.16 4.07
C GLY A 503 -11.22 -14.21 4.63
N PHE A 504 -10.21 -14.60 3.86
CA PHE A 504 -9.18 -15.56 4.29
C PHE A 504 -8.12 -14.90 5.17
N ALA A 505 -7.32 -15.71 5.86
CA ALA A 505 -6.07 -15.25 6.45
C ALA A 505 -5.15 -14.72 5.34
N ALA A 506 -4.58 -13.53 5.55
CA ALA A 506 -3.81 -12.82 4.53
C ALA A 506 -2.42 -12.39 5.06
N PRO A 507 -1.56 -13.35 5.47
CA PRO A 507 -0.21 -13.02 5.97
C PRO A 507 0.65 -12.30 4.92
N HIS A 508 0.40 -12.61 3.64
CA HIS A 508 1.06 -11.99 2.49
C HIS A 508 0.76 -10.48 2.34
N PHE A 509 -0.24 -9.94 3.06
CA PHE A 509 -0.49 -8.51 3.12
C PHE A 509 0.63 -7.71 3.82
N ALA A 510 1.50 -8.36 4.59
CA ALA A 510 2.73 -7.73 5.08
C ALA A 510 3.67 -7.32 3.92
N ARG A 511 3.58 -8.00 2.79
CA ARG A 511 4.38 -7.76 1.58
C ARG A 511 3.56 -7.23 0.40
N THR A 512 2.29 -6.89 0.61
CA THR A 512 1.38 -6.41 -0.44
C THR A 512 0.76 -5.06 -0.05
N ALA A 513 0.83 -4.07 -0.93
CA ALA A 513 0.21 -2.75 -0.73
C ALA A 513 -0.75 -2.36 -1.85
N GLY A 514 -1.83 -1.69 -1.46
CA GLY A 514 -2.70 -0.96 -2.38
C GLY A 514 -2.31 0.51 -2.42
N LEU A 515 -1.75 0.98 -3.54
CA LEU A 515 -1.20 2.33 -3.64
C LEU A 515 -2.27 3.41 -3.69
N SER A 516 -3.37 3.18 -4.42
CA SER A 516 -4.49 4.12 -4.51
C SER A 516 -5.49 3.91 -3.38
N VAL A 517 -5.80 2.64 -3.07
CA VAL A 517 -6.79 2.25 -2.05
C VAL A 517 -6.31 1.03 -1.27
N GLU A 518 -6.34 1.11 0.06
CA GLU A 518 -6.02 -0.03 0.90
C GLU A 518 -7.05 -0.20 2.02
N ARG A 519 -8.01 -1.11 1.82
CA ARG A 519 -9.17 -1.35 2.68
C ARG A 519 -9.77 -2.74 2.44
N ASP A 520 -10.24 -3.40 3.49
CA ASP A 520 -10.96 -4.69 3.37
C ASP A 520 -12.45 -4.53 3.02
N GLY A 521 -12.83 -3.42 2.39
CA GLY A 521 -14.20 -3.17 1.94
C GLY A 521 -14.57 -1.69 1.89
N TYR A 522 -15.71 -1.44 1.26
CA TYR A 522 -16.29 -0.10 1.13
C TYR A 522 -16.60 0.55 2.48
N ARG A 523 -16.29 1.85 2.60
CA ARG A 523 -16.62 2.70 3.75
C ARG A 523 -17.35 3.95 3.27
N PRO A 524 -18.60 4.16 3.71
CA PRO A 524 -19.29 5.44 3.53
C PRO A 524 -18.44 6.62 4.00
N PHE A 525 -18.51 7.72 3.27
CA PHE A 525 -17.71 8.95 3.46
C PHE A 525 -16.20 8.84 3.20
N ASP A 526 -15.70 7.70 2.72
CA ASP A 526 -14.35 7.56 2.16
C ASP A 526 -14.47 7.38 0.62
N PRO A 527 -14.42 8.48 -0.17
CA PRO A 527 -14.65 8.41 -1.62
C PRO A 527 -13.73 7.42 -2.34
N ARG A 528 -12.49 7.28 -1.88
CA ARG A 528 -11.52 6.34 -2.45
C ARG A 528 -12.00 4.89 -2.32
N SER A 529 -12.64 4.55 -1.20
CA SER A 529 -13.13 3.19 -0.97
C SER A 529 -14.28 2.78 -1.90
N ALA A 530 -14.94 3.74 -2.58
CA ALA A 530 -16.02 3.46 -3.51
C ALA A 530 -15.60 2.59 -4.69
N VAL A 531 -14.31 2.62 -5.09
CA VAL A 531 -13.77 1.74 -6.13
C VAL A 531 -13.98 0.26 -5.79
N LEU A 532 -14.02 -0.11 -4.50
CA LEU A 532 -14.26 -1.49 -4.05
C LEU A 532 -15.72 -1.95 -4.28
N ARG A 533 -16.61 -1.08 -4.75
CA ARG A 533 -17.98 -1.45 -5.16
C ARG A 533 -18.05 -1.92 -6.61
N HIS A 534 -17.07 -1.54 -7.44
CA HIS A 534 -16.97 -1.88 -8.85
C HIS A 534 -15.51 -1.79 -9.30
N TRP A 535 -14.64 -2.62 -8.71
CA TRP A 535 -13.21 -2.59 -9.01
C TRP A 535 -12.92 -3.17 -10.40
N GLN A 536 -13.85 -3.95 -10.94
CA GLN A 536 -13.82 -4.48 -12.30
C GLN A 536 -13.64 -3.36 -13.31
N LEU A 537 -14.14 -2.15 -13.04
CA LEU A 537 -13.88 -0.96 -13.84
C LEU A 537 -12.37 -0.68 -14.03
N ILE A 538 -11.58 -0.80 -12.96
CA ILE A 538 -10.13 -0.57 -13.01
C ILE A 538 -9.43 -1.75 -13.67
N GLU A 539 -9.82 -2.98 -13.33
CA GLU A 539 -9.23 -4.15 -13.98
C GLU A 539 -9.52 -4.11 -15.49
N SER A 540 -10.74 -3.75 -15.93
CA SER A 540 -11.11 -3.74 -17.35
C SER A 540 -10.45 -2.60 -18.11
N LEU A 541 -10.17 -1.48 -17.44
CA LEU A 541 -9.45 -0.35 -18.02
C LEU A 541 -8.04 -0.75 -18.48
N PHE A 542 -7.39 -1.68 -17.77
CA PHE A 542 -6.02 -2.09 -18.06
C PHE A 542 -5.90 -3.50 -18.65
N GLU A 543 -6.96 -4.30 -18.67
CA GLU A 543 -6.95 -5.66 -19.20
C GLU A 543 -6.84 -5.61 -20.74
N PRO A 544 -5.74 -6.11 -21.33
CA PRO A 544 -5.61 -6.17 -22.78
C PRO A 544 -6.44 -7.32 -23.35
N SER A 545 -6.79 -7.22 -24.63
CA SER A 545 -7.46 -8.31 -25.37
C SER A 545 -6.45 -9.40 -25.77
N LEU A 546 -5.81 -10.02 -24.77
CA LEU A 546 -4.81 -11.07 -24.92
C LEU A 546 -5.23 -12.33 -24.14
N PRO A 547 -4.88 -13.53 -24.63
CA PRO A 547 -5.17 -14.76 -23.91
C PRO A 547 -4.34 -14.83 -22.61
N SER A 548 -4.85 -15.56 -21.61
CA SER A 548 -4.12 -15.79 -20.36
C SER A 548 -2.86 -16.62 -20.57
N VAL A 549 -1.81 -16.31 -19.79
CA VAL A 549 -0.57 -17.09 -19.75
C VAL A 549 -0.87 -18.47 -19.15
N ARG A 550 -0.68 -19.54 -19.91
CA ARG A 550 -0.91 -20.93 -19.49
C ARG A 550 0.34 -21.79 -19.69
N LEU A 551 1.04 -21.63 -20.79
CA LEU A 551 2.17 -22.49 -21.17
C LEU A 551 3.39 -21.66 -21.53
N PHE A 552 4.56 -22.26 -21.33
CA PHE A 552 5.84 -21.80 -21.81
C PHE A 552 6.47 -22.85 -22.70
N ARG A 553 7.27 -22.39 -23.66
CA ARG A 553 8.13 -23.23 -24.49
C ARG A 553 9.48 -22.56 -24.70
N ARG A 554 10.49 -23.38 -24.96
CA ARG A 554 11.81 -22.91 -25.40
C ARG A 554 11.80 -22.76 -26.92
N GLN A 555 12.25 -21.63 -27.42
CA GLN A 555 12.51 -21.42 -28.84
C GLN A 555 13.89 -21.97 -29.24
N PRO A 556 14.14 -22.23 -30.54
CA PRO A 556 15.44 -22.72 -31.02
C PRO A 556 16.62 -21.82 -30.62
N ASP A 557 16.40 -20.51 -30.48
CA ASP A 557 17.40 -19.53 -30.04
C ASP A 557 17.68 -19.55 -28.52
N GLY A 558 16.98 -20.41 -27.77
CA GLY A 558 17.09 -20.54 -26.33
C GLY A 558 16.21 -19.60 -25.50
N GLN A 559 15.44 -18.69 -26.13
CA GLN A 559 14.49 -17.83 -25.41
C GLN A 559 13.30 -18.64 -24.92
N ILE A 560 12.80 -18.30 -23.73
CA ILE A 560 11.54 -18.84 -23.22
C ILE A 560 10.42 -17.88 -23.59
N VAL A 561 9.34 -18.39 -24.19
CA VAL A 561 8.15 -17.60 -24.54
C VAL A 561 6.88 -18.23 -24.02
N SER A 562 5.90 -17.39 -23.72
CA SER A 562 4.55 -17.79 -23.34
C SER A 562 3.61 -17.96 -24.55
N ASN A 563 2.57 -18.79 -24.40
CA ASN A 563 1.42 -18.87 -25.32
C ASN A 563 0.70 -17.52 -25.58
N LEU A 564 0.89 -16.52 -24.71
CA LEU A 564 0.39 -15.16 -24.90
C LEU A 564 1.20 -14.40 -25.96
N GLU A 565 2.50 -14.67 -26.05
CA GLU A 565 3.47 -13.91 -26.85
C GLU A 565 3.44 -14.31 -28.33
N ARG A 566 2.26 -14.23 -28.95
CA ARG A 566 2.07 -14.44 -30.39
C ARG A 566 2.71 -13.28 -31.18
N PRO A 567 3.12 -13.48 -32.45
CA PRO A 567 3.61 -12.39 -33.29
C PRO A 567 2.64 -11.19 -33.27
N GLY A 568 3.15 -9.99 -32.97
CA GLY A 568 2.34 -8.77 -32.89
C GLY A 568 1.56 -8.54 -31.59
N TRP A 569 1.77 -9.35 -30.53
CA TRP A 569 1.06 -9.15 -29.24
C TRP A 569 1.27 -7.76 -28.63
N ARG A 570 2.45 -7.15 -28.84
CA ARG A 570 2.76 -5.78 -28.40
C ARG A 570 1.92 -4.74 -29.14
N THR A 571 1.76 -4.88 -30.47
CA THR A 571 0.88 -4.03 -31.27
C THR A 571 -0.58 -4.13 -30.84
N THR A 572 -0.98 -5.29 -30.32
CA THR A 572 -2.33 -5.48 -29.75
C THR A 572 -2.55 -4.62 -28.51
N LEU A 573 -1.52 -4.35 -27.71
CA LEU A 573 -1.61 -3.42 -26.56
C LEU A 573 -1.88 -2.00 -27.03
N ASP A 574 -1.24 -1.57 -28.12
CA ASP A 574 -1.43 -0.24 -28.69
C ASP A 574 -2.81 -0.09 -29.35
N ALA A 575 -3.30 -1.14 -30.00
CA ALA A 575 -4.61 -1.16 -30.66
C ALA A 575 -5.80 -1.36 -29.69
N CYS A 576 -5.57 -1.97 -28.52
CA CYS A 576 -6.60 -2.21 -27.50
C CYS A 576 -6.87 -1.00 -26.59
N GLN A 577 -6.37 0.19 -26.93
CA GLN A 577 -6.78 1.40 -26.23
C GLN A 577 -8.22 1.73 -26.60
N ASP A 578 -9.16 1.21 -25.81
CA ASP A 578 -10.55 1.68 -25.80
C ASP A 578 -10.58 3.21 -25.56
N ASP A 579 -11.66 3.87 -25.99
CA ASP A 579 -11.82 5.33 -25.90
C ASP A 579 -11.55 5.82 -24.46
N ALA A 580 -11.92 5.05 -23.44
CA ALA A 580 -11.60 5.39 -22.05
C ALA A 580 -10.09 5.36 -21.72
N LEU A 581 -9.35 4.33 -22.15
CA LEU A 581 -7.92 4.20 -21.84
C LEU A 581 -7.10 5.23 -22.61
N SER A 582 -7.43 5.51 -23.87
CA SER A 582 -6.79 6.59 -24.65
C SER A 582 -6.94 7.95 -23.98
N GLN A 583 -8.10 8.24 -23.38
CA GLN A 583 -8.35 9.50 -22.67
C GLN A 583 -7.59 9.59 -21.34
N VAL A 584 -7.35 8.46 -20.67
CA VAL A 584 -6.43 8.39 -19.53
C VAL A 584 -5.01 8.74 -19.97
N PHE A 585 -4.54 8.15 -21.08
CA PHE A 585 -3.22 8.48 -21.65
C PHE A 585 -3.11 9.94 -22.06
N ALA A 586 -4.15 10.53 -22.65
CA ALA A 586 -4.18 11.94 -23.01
C ALA A 586 -3.98 12.84 -21.77
N TYR A 587 -4.58 12.49 -20.62
CA TYR A 587 -4.33 13.21 -19.37
C TYR A 587 -2.86 13.07 -18.93
N LEU A 588 -2.30 11.86 -18.97
CA LEU A 588 -0.91 11.60 -18.58
C LEU A 588 0.08 12.38 -19.46
N GLN A 589 -0.11 12.35 -20.78
CA GLN A 589 0.70 13.06 -21.77
C GLN A 589 0.60 14.58 -21.64
N ALA A 590 -0.51 15.09 -21.11
CA ALA A 590 -0.68 16.51 -20.86
C ALA A 590 0.10 17.01 -19.62
N LEU A 591 0.61 16.12 -18.76
CA LEU A 591 1.49 16.50 -17.66
C LEU A 591 2.81 17.06 -18.21
N ARG A 592 3.38 18.05 -17.53
CA ARG A 592 4.64 18.69 -17.92
C ARG A 592 5.69 18.46 -16.83
N PRO A 593 7.00 18.41 -17.16
CA PRO A 593 8.04 18.22 -16.16
C PRO A 593 7.99 19.25 -15.02
N THR A 594 7.62 20.48 -15.34
CA THR A 594 7.39 21.54 -14.36
C THR A 594 5.92 21.59 -13.93
N GLY A 595 5.68 21.56 -12.62
CA GLY A 595 4.35 21.81 -12.04
C GLY A 595 3.33 20.67 -12.15
N TRP A 596 3.69 19.48 -12.65
CA TRP A 596 2.75 18.34 -12.76
C TRP A 596 2.08 17.99 -11.43
N PHE A 597 2.81 18.03 -10.31
CA PHE A 597 2.26 17.70 -8.99
C PHE A 597 1.20 18.71 -8.56
N GLY A 598 1.40 19.99 -8.89
CA GLY A 598 0.42 21.03 -8.62
C GLY A 598 -0.89 20.83 -9.39
N ARG A 599 -0.79 20.43 -10.67
CA ARG A 599 -1.96 20.05 -11.49
C ARG A 599 -2.65 18.81 -10.94
N LEU A 600 -1.89 17.75 -10.67
CA LEU A 600 -2.41 16.51 -10.10
C LEU A 600 -3.12 16.75 -8.77
N ASP A 601 -2.54 17.55 -7.87
CA ASP A 601 -3.14 17.87 -6.56
C ASP A 601 -4.48 18.61 -6.69
N ALA A 602 -4.63 19.47 -7.71
CA ALA A 602 -5.89 20.16 -7.99
C ALA A 602 -6.97 19.18 -8.50
N ASP A 603 -6.58 18.26 -9.40
CA ASP A 603 -7.52 17.37 -10.07
C ASP A 603 -7.93 16.16 -9.21
N ILE A 604 -7.01 15.62 -8.40
CA ILE A 604 -7.16 14.30 -7.77
C ILE A 604 -8.29 14.22 -6.74
N ASP A 605 -8.46 15.24 -5.90
CA ASP A 605 -9.52 15.24 -4.89
C ASP A 605 -10.88 15.29 -5.60
N VAL A 606 -11.03 16.08 -6.67
CA VAL A 606 -12.26 16.16 -7.46
C VAL A 606 -12.54 14.85 -8.20
N ALA A 607 -11.53 14.25 -8.81
CA ALA A 607 -11.62 12.98 -9.51
C ALA A 607 -12.18 11.86 -8.60
N TRP A 608 -11.60 11.67 -7.41
CA TRP A 608 -12.10 10.65 -6.47
C TRP A 608 -13.54 10.87 -6.03
N HIS A 609 -13.96 12.12 -5.84
CA HIS A 609 -15.36 12.41 -5.49
C HIS A 609 -16.31 12.14 -6.66
N ARG A 610 -15.92 12.45 -7.90
CA ARG A 610 -16.72 12.15 -9.09
C ARG A 610 -16.83 10.66 -9.34
N LEU A 611 -15.72 9.93 -9.24
CA LEU A 611 -15.72 8.48 -9.33
C LEU A 611 -16.62 7.87 -8.25
N SER A 612 -16.49 8.33 -7.00
CA SER A 612 -17.34 7.86 -5.91
C SER A 612 -18.83 8.11 -6.17
N ARG A 613 -19.21 9.31 -6.65
CA ARG A 613 -20.60 9.60 -6.99
C ARG A 613 -21.11 8.70 -8.11
N MET A 614 -20.31 8.51 -9.17
CA MET A 614 -20.66 7.63 -10.29
C MET A 614 -20.87 6.20 -9.81
N LEU A 615 -19.98 5.67 -8.97
CA LEU A 615 -20.03 4.28 -8.52
C LEU A 615 -21.16 4.01 -7.52
N ILE A 616 -21.46 4.95 -6.62
CA ILE A 616 -22.45 4.77 -5.56
C ILE A 616 -23.87 5.16 -6.02
N PHE A 617 -23.98 6.19 -6.86
CA PHE A 617 -25.24 6.74 -7.35
C PHE A 617 -25.27 6.89 -8.88
N PRO A 618 -25.09 5.80 -9.65
CA PRO A 618 -25.20 5.86 -11.11
C PRO A 618 -26.65 6.07 -11.54
N ASP A 619 -26.85 6.84 -12.61
CA ASP A 619 -28.09 6.81 -13.38
C ASP A 619 -28.06 5.67 -14.43
N GLY A 620 -29.19 5.40 -15.07
CA GLY A 620 -29.29 4.30 -16.04
C GLY A 620 -28.42 4.48 -17.29
N ALA A 621 -28.15 5.72 -17.70
CA ALA A 621 -27.27 6.01 -18.84
C ALA A 621 -25.81 5.71 -18.50
N THR A 622 -25.36 6.21 -17.35
CA THR A 622 -24.03 5.95 -16.78
C THR A 622 -23.82 4.46 -16.55
N ALA A 623 -24.83 3.78 -16.00
CA ALA A 623 -24.76 2.36 -15.76
C ALA A 623 -24.59 1.56 -17.06
N ARG A 624 -25.24 1.96 -18.17
CA ARG A 624 -25.05 1.31 -19.48
C ARG A 624 -23.65 1.48 -20.04
N VAL A 625 -23.07 2.68 -19.90
CA VAL A 625 -21.73 2.98 -20.43
C VAL A 625 -20.64 2.25 -19.65
N TRP A 626 -20.71 2.25 -18.32
CA TRP A 626 -19.63 1.77 -17.44
C TRP A 626 -19.86 0.36 -16.89
N GLN A 627 -20.84 -0.36 -17.44
CA GLN A 627 -21.02 -1.77 -17.14
C GLN A 627 -19.91 -2.56 -17.82
N THR A 628 -19.11 -3.25 -17.02
CA THR A 628 -18.08 -4.15 -17.55
C THR A 628 -18.78 -5.36 -18.17
N GLY A 629 -18.39 -5.70 -19.40
CA GLY A 629 -18.97 -6.81 -20.16
C GLY A 629 -18.59 -8.20 -19.62
N GLN A 630 -18.63 -9.18 -20.51
CA GLN A 630 -18.23 -10.54 -20.19
C GLN A 630 -16.71 -10.62 -19.95
N ARG A 631 -16.26 -11.41 -18.96
CA ARG A 631 -14.82 -11.62 -18.68
C ARG A 631 -14.49 -13.10 -18.63
N SER A 632 -13.32 -13.48 -19.13
CA SER A 632 -12.79 -14.83 -18.95
C SER A 632 -12.53 -15.09 -17.46
N ARG A 633 -12.93 -16.26 -16.96
CA ARG A 633 -12.63 -16.69 -15.60
C ARG A 633 -11.20 -17.18 -15.54
N ASP A 634 -10.32 -16.27 -15.16
CA ASP A 634 -8.88 -16.50 -15.22
C ASP A 634 -8.33 -17.43 -14.14
N PHE A 635 -8.37 -18.73 -14.42
CA PHE A 635 -7.56 -19.75 -13.76
C PHE A 635 -7.46 -21.00 -14.68
N GLY A 636 -7.07 -20.81 -15.94
CA GLY A 636 -6.91 -21.92 -16.89
C GLY A 636 -8.22 -22.48 -17.47
N ARG A 637 -9.35 -21.79 -17.23
CA ARG A 637 -10.64 -22.12 -17.82
C ARG A 637 -10.95 -21.20 -19.00
N ASP A 638 -11.62 -21.74 -20.00
CA ASP A 638 -12.17 -20.96 -21.12
C ASP A 638 -13.58 -20.42 -20.83
N GLU A 639 -14.13 -20.74 -19.65
CA GLU A 639 -15.42 -20.22 -19.19
C GLU A 639 -15.39 -18.70 -19.07
N VAL A 640 -16.22 -18.04 -19.88
CA VAL A 640 -16.48 -16.61 -19.75
C VAL A 640 -17.55 -16.41 -18.69
N VAL A 641 -17.16 -15.97 -17.50
CA VAL A 641 -18.12 -15.52 -16.48
C VAL A 641 -18.43 -14.06 -16.73
N GLY A 642 -19.53 -13.81 -17.42
CA GLY A 642 -20.03 -12.46 -17.65
C GLY A 642 -21.29 -12.17 -16.87
N GLN A 643 -21.46 -10.90 -16.48
CA GLN A 643 -22.79 -10.40 -16.19
C GLN A 643 -23.59 -10.42 -17.51
N THR A 644 -24.84 -10.90 -17.52
CA THR A 644 -25.69 -10.82 -18.72
C THR A 644 -25.88 -9.34 -19.06
N VAL A 645 -25.12 -8.86 -20.05
CA VAL A 645 -25.20 -7.49 -20.55
C VAL A 645 -26.50 -7.38 -21.34
N GLY A 646 -27.33 -6.39 -21.02
CA GLY A 646 -28.37 -5.90 -21.93
C GLY A 646 -29.83 -6.28 -21.65
N LEU A 647 -30.15 -7.46 -21.10
CA LEU A 647 -31.56 -7.85 -20.87
C LEU A 647 -31.93 -7.80 -19.37
N VAL A 648 -32.40 -6.63 -18.94
CA VAL A 648 -33.04 -6.48 -17.63
C VAL A 648 -34.34 -7.32 -17.62
N PRO A 649 -34.50 -8.28 -16.69
CA PRO A 649 -35.71 -9.08 -16.60
C PRO A 649 -36.96 -8.23 -16.35
N ARG A 650 -38.11 -8.61 -16.89
CA ARG A 650 -39.38 -7.86 -16.66
C ARG A 650 -39.93 -8.07 -15.24
N GLY A 651 -39.83 -9.27 -14.69
CA GLY A 651 -40.41 -9.62 -13.38
C GLY A 651 -39.65 -9.08 -12.17
N PHE A 652 -40.38 -8.65 -11.13
CA PHE A 652 -39.78 -8.06 -9.91
C PHE A 652 -38.78 -8.98 -9.20
N VAL A 653 -39.15 -10.24 -8.97
CA VAL A 653 -38.27 -11.25 -8.34
C VAL A 653 -37.02 -11.51 -9.18
N GLN A 654 -37.17 -11.55 -10.50
CA GLN A 654 -36.06 -11.75 -11.43
C GLN A 654 -35.11 -10.55 -11.44
N LYS A 655 -35.63 -9.32 -11.37
CA LYS A 655 -34.83 -8.10 -11.20
C LYS A 655 -34.00 -8.11 -9.92
N LEU A 656 -34.58 -8.57 -8.80
CA LEU A 656 -33.85 -8.71 -7.54
C LEU A 656 -32.72 -9.75 -7.64
N ARG A 657 -32.97 -10.89 -8.31
CA ARG A 657 -31.91 -11.89 -8.57
C ARG A 657 -30.81 -11.35 -9.47
N TYR A 658 -31.17 -10.60 -10.52
CA TYR A 658 -30.23 -9.90 -11.40
C TYR A 658 -29.32 -8.96 -10.60
N VAL A 659 -29.89 -8.11 -9.74
CA VAL A 659 -29.11 -7.20 -8.88
C VAL A 659 -28.22 -7.96 -7.90
N ARG A 660 -28.69 -9.08 -7.34
CA ARG A 660 -27.89 -9.88 -6.39
C ARG A 660 -26.68 -10.54 -7.05
N GLY A 661 -26.83 -11.00 -8.29
CA GLY A 661 -25.75 -11.60 -9.10
C GLY A 661 -24.84 -10.58 -9.78
N ALA A 662 -25.23 -9.30 -9.80
CA ALA A 662 -24.44 -8.24 -10.41
C ALA A 662 -23.11 -8.01 -9.68
N TRP A 663 -22.03 -7.83 -10.45
CA TRP A 663 -20.76 -7.35 -9.92
C TRP A 663 -20.89 -5.92 -9.41
N TRP A 664 -21.54 -5.05 -10.21
CA TRP A 664 -21.88 -3.69 -9.82
C TRP A 664 -23.37 -3.57 -9.47
N LYS A 665 -23.68 -3.68 -8.17
CA LYS A 665 -25.06 -3.70 -7.67
C LYS A 665 -25.77 -2.36 -7.87
N GLU A 666 -25.07 -1.26 -7.66
CA GLU A 666 -25.58 0.10 -7.81
C GLU A 666 -25.99 0.38 -9.27
N GLY A 667 -25.13 -0.02 -10.23
CA GLY A 667 -25.44 0.05 -11.66
C GLY A 667 -26.60 -0.85 -12.05
N ALA A 668 -26.61 -2.11 -11.56
CA ALA A 668 -27.72 -3.03 -11.80
C ALA A 668 -29.06 -2.51 -11.25
N LEU A 669 -29.06 -1.84 -10.09
CA LEU A 669 -30.25 -1.17 -9.54
C LEU A 669 -30.74 -0.03 -10.45
N ALA A 670 -29.81 0.78 -10.97
CA ALA A 670 -30.14 1.88 -11.88
C ALA A 670 -30.80 1.39 -13.18
N LEU A 671 -30.34 0.25 -13.70
CA LEU A 671 -30.89 -0.38 -14.90
C LEU A 671 -32.22 -1.10 -14.63
N ALA A 672 -32.29 -1.86 -13.53
CA ALA A 672 -33.46 -2.68 -13.20
C ALA A 672 -34.68 -1.87 -12.75
N PHE A 673 -34.45 -0.74 -12.07
CA PHE A 673 -35.48 0.11 -11.48
C PHE A 673 -35.30 1.58 -11.88
N PRO A 674 -35.57 1.99 -13.13
CA PRO A 674 -35.32 3.37 -13.58
C PRO A 674 -35.99 4.46 -12.73
N ALA A 675 -37.20 4.21 -12.21
CA ALA A 675 -37.94 5.17 -11.39
C ALA A 675 -37.59 5.13 -9.87
N ALA A 676 -37.20 3.96 -9.35
CA ALA A 676 -36.93 3.76 -7.91
C ALA A 676 -35.45 3.54 -7.57
N GLY A 677 -34.58 3.46 -8.58
CA GLY A 677 -33.18 3.07 -8.45
C GLY A 677 -32.40 4.01 -7.53
N TRP A 678 -32.64 5.32 -7.62
CA TRP A 678 -32.02 6.30 -6.74
C TRP A 678 -32.41 6.07 -5.27
N THR A 679 -33.68 5.83 -4.97
CA THR A 679 -34.17 5.54 -3.62
C THR A 679 -33.57 4.24 -3.07
N LEU A 680 -33.50 3.20 -3.91
CA LEU A 680 -32.90 1.91 -3.54
C LEU A 680 -31.38 2.03 -3.30
N GLN A 681 -30.67 2.83 -4.11
CA GLN A 681 -29.26 3.14 -3.89
C GLN A 681 -29.05 3.87 -2.56
N ARG A 682 -29.91 4.84 -2.20
CA ARG A 682 -29.85 5.51 -0.89
C ARG A 682 -30.10 4.57 0.28
N ALA A 683 -31.07 3.66 0.15
CA ALA A 683 -31.33 2.65 1.17
C ALA A 683 -30.13 1.72 1.35
N MET A 684 -29.49 1.31 0.24
CA MET A 684 -28.27 0.51 0.28
C MET A 684 -27.09 1.25 0.93
N GLU A 685 -26.91 2.53 0.63
CA GLU A 685 -25.89 3.38 1.26
C GLU A 685 -26.12 3.51 2.77
N LEU A 686 -27.38 3.72 3.19
CA LEU A 686 -27.74 3.77 4.61
C LEU A 686 -27.43 2.43 5.32
N ALA A 687 -27.67 1.30 4.65
CA ALA A 687 -27.32 -0.01 5.19
C ALA A 687 -25.81 -0.18 5.36
N TYR A 688 -24.99 0.30 4.42
CA TYR A 688 -23.53 0.31 4.58
C TYR A 688 -23.10 1.19 5.74
N TRP A 689 -23.72 2.36 5.90
CA TRP A 689 -23.45 3.27 7.01
C TRP A 689 -23.78 2.63 8.36
N ALA A 690 -24.95 2.02 8.49
CA ALA A 690 -25.37 1.32 9.70
C ALA A 690 -24.40 0.17 10.06
N ARG A 691 -23.94 -0.61 9.08
CA ARG A 691 -22.93 -1.66 9.29
C ARG A 691 -21.59 -1.08 9.74
N ALA A 692 -21.14 0.02 9.15
CA ALA A 692 -19.90 0.68 9.53
C ALA A 692 -19.97 1.22 10.97
N ALA A 693 -21.07 1.88 11.33
CA ALA A 693 -21.33 2.35 12.70
C ALA A 693 -21.36 1.18 13.70
N GLY A 694 -22.08 0.09 13.36
CA GLY A 694 -22.14 -1.11 14.19
C GLY A 694 -20.77 -1.76 14.44
N ARG A 695 -19.90 -1.81 13.42
CA ARG A 695 -18.51 -2.29 13.58
C ARG A 695 -17.69 -1.37 14.49
N ALA A 696 -17.83 -0.05 14.34
CA ALA A 696 -17.12 0.92 15.18
C ALA A 696 -17.54 0.80 16.67
N VAL A 697 -18.83 0.61 16.95
CA VAL A 697 -19.35 0.40 18.31
C VAL A 697 -18.81 -0.90 18.91
N ARG A 698 -18.80 -2.02 18.14
CA ARG A 698 -18.23 -3.29 18.61
C ARG A 698 -16.73 -3.20 18.87
N ALA A 699 -15.98 -2.50 18.02
CA ALA A 699 -14.55 -2.29 18.22
C ALA A 699 -14.26 -1.43 19.45
N LYS A 700 -15.12 -0.45 19.77
CA LYS A 700 -15.01 0.38 20.98
C LYS A 700 -15.42 -0.36 22.26
N ARG A 701 -16.23 -1.43 22.16
CA ARG A 701 -16.58 -2.30 23.30
C ARG A 701 -15.54 -3.40 23.58
N ARG A 702 -14.72 -3.75 22.60
CA ARG A 702 -13.64 -4.75 22.71
C ARG A 702 -12.28 -4.17 23.12
N ARG A 703 -12.17 -2.83 23.15
CA ARG A 703 -11.05 -2.07 23.68
C ARG A 703 -11.47 -1.49 25.01
#